data_AF-A0A3M1LU20-F1
#
_entry.id   AF-A0A3M1LU20-F1
#
_cell.length_a   1.000
_cell.length_b   1.000
_cell.length_c   1.000
_cell.angle_alpha   90.00
_cell.angle_beta   90.00
_cell.angle_gamma   90.00
#
_symmetry.space_group_name_H-M   'P 1'
#
loop_
_entity.id
_entity.type
_entity.pdbx_description
1 polymer ?
#
loop_
_entity_poly.entity_id
_entity_poly.type
_entity_poly.pdbx_seq_one_letter_code
_entity_poly.pdbx_strand_id
1 'polypeptide(L)'
;MMHLFRGLAVTIPLLTLTLSAQTFTLIDADVSAFPRVRSQFIAIDQWGNQYQNLQPSDFSVRENGRSMQASLQVTCEESKDDPTANIVLIVDKSTSMLEIVDRTTNETRWDWVKEGVRAFVTQFPFNPPSSVALVSFAGEAYLESDFRTSAQPIIDAMERIRPQGSTKYDPPLLDSLIGAIKLLSQKPREIRRIIVFLTDGQPDTQPSTDTIIARCRREGITFYAITVGLNMNSDLDRIARATGGKTFAVFSKDRLKEIYRLIALEAVIRYKCYLEWIAPWSCSEQERIRNVAVTFYRTTPPMNTTLQYVAPPQSLTRLDVQPQVAYLGNPNPGNSTTLKLTIRAINAPMTITALPIVPAGYFTIVDMAGKTLPFTLQPNETWEPTIQFTQQGSKQFRQATLTFEGNPCPTAITLIGGVSRAIVLSPNGGELFSTCDSITIRWAGVEPTQGVSIFYTLTGDQPSPTWQPIVQNVVGFSYRWKPPQPGQRYRIRVVVPPDSAYQWAQQIGGASFDTCRSIALDSRQMYVHVAGTFTNSASINGTTLTSAGESDMFVARFDTDGNLLWARSGGGNRTDNGCCLALDGNDNIYVAGTIRSSTAQFGAVTVSKLSTLDVTNAFVALYNPTGNAVQVALGGGSQTTSCEVYVDSIAYSSGSIYLHGRFRGRLQFSTTPTVFINSVNQNQFDRFTAVFNTSLAVTSLQRTYLAAPYTKASVRDNNSNRYETGGFSTQLRSGSITLTSRGGTDAYVRKFGYIPGSEDVSDTTFRVQSPLVRFRLATLDVGSIAVGNATGQVFSGVLCNDGEIPVIISTMTFSGPNAAQFQLVSNWVNYVLKPGECISVEILFSPAFEGRHTATLTVTGNCGSPATVAVTGIGLPPCRYTLTTPPTLITSVGLSKQIQALCLVRNDGPEPLSGTIKLLNNPTNAFTMTIPATGCTLDATTVCPFTIAPNQC
;
A
#
# COMPACT_ATOMS: atom_id res chain seq x y z
N MET A 1 63.40 -2.31 75.60
CA MET A 1 63.59 -1.07 76.39
C MET A 1 62.31 -0.26 76.24
N MET A 2 61.39 -0.22 77.23
CA MET A 2 61.38 0.69 78.41
C MET A 2 61.59 2.16 77.99
N HIS A 3 60.86 3.20 78.39
CA HIS A 3 59.68 3.39 79.25
C HIS A 3 59.25 4.89 79.16
N LEU A 4 57.94 5.17 79.31
CA LEU A 4 57.27 6.31 80.00
C LEU A 4 57.73 7.78 79.83
N PHE A 5 56.83 8.69 79.40
CA PHE A 5 55.99 9.53 80.30
C PHE A 5 54.83 10.29 79.58
N ARG A 6 53.61 10.08 80.11
CA ARG A 6 52.34 10.86 80.20
C ARG A 6 51.99 12.03 79.24
N GLY A 7 50.83 11.90 78.56
CA GLY A 7 49.58 12.58 78.94
C GLY A 7 49.16 13.91 78.26
N LEU A 8 48.42 13.83 77.15
CA LEU A 8 47.31 14.76 76.83
C LEU A 8 46.36 14.10 75.82
N ALA A 9 45.11 13.88 76.24
CA ALA A 9 44.04 13.40 75.37
C ALA A 9 43.52 14.58 74.55
N VAL A 10 43.75 14.55 73.23
CA VAL A 10 43.10 15.45 72.27
C VAL A 10 42.13 14.62 71.45
N THR A 11 40.84 14.85 71.69
CA THR A 11 39.73 14.41 70.84
C THR A 11 39.84 15.06 69.46
N ILE A 12 40.17 14.27 68.44
CA ILE A 12 40.05 14.66 67.03
C ILE A 12 38.69 14.14 66.55
N PRO A 13 37.74 15.00 66.11
CA PRO A 13 36.52 14.53 65.51
C PRO A 13 36.83 13.98 64.11
N LEU A 14 36.35 12.75 63.84
CA LEU A 14 36.29 12.15 62.51
C LEU A 14 35.53 13.11 61.58
N LEU A 15 36.25 13.70 60.63
CA LEU A 15 35.67 14.42 59.51
C LEU A 15 35.04 13.38 58.57
N THR A 16 33.72 13.18 58.67
CA THR A 16 32.97 12.39 57.69
C THR A 16 32.91 13.17 56.37
N LEU A 17 33.80 12.82 55.44
CA LEU A 17 33.74 13.24 54.04
C LEU A 17 32.50 12.63 53.38
N THR A 18 31.39 13.38 53.35
CA THR A 18 30.30 13.13 52.40
C THR A 18 30.69 13.76 51.07
N LEU A 19 31.31 12.98 50.18
CA LEU A 19 31.45 13.34 48.77
C LEU A 19 30.06 13.32 48.12
N SER A 20 29.41 14.48 47.98
CA SER A 20 28.29 14.63 47.06
C SER A 20 28.85 14.92 45.67
N ALA A 21 28.58 14.04 44.70
CA ALA A 21 29.01 14.24 43.33
C ALA A 21 28.09 15.26 42.65
N GLN A 22 28.68 16.30 42.04
CA GLN A 22 27.96 17.21 41.14
C GLN A 22 27.21 16.40 40.08
N THR A 23 25.95 16.76 39.81
CA THR A 23 25.05 15.95 38.99
C THR A 23 24.29 16.81 37.98
N PHE A 24 24.22 16.38 36.73
CA PHE A 24 23.33 16.92 35.71
C PHE A 24 22.61 15.78 34.99
N THR A 25 21.29 15.71 35.14
CA THR A 25 20.47 14.63 34.58
C THR A 25 19.17 15.20 33.99
N LEU A 26 18.83 14.77 32.78
CA LEU A 26 17.51 14.97 32.18
C LEU A 26 16.53 13.91 32.66
N ILE A 27 15.29 14.31 32.86
CA ILE A 27 14.20 13.46 33.31
C ILE A 27 13.10 13.53 32.26
N ASP A 28 13.13 12.54 31.37
CA ASP A 28 12.13 12.28 30.32
C ASP A 28 11.89 13.46 29.36
N ALA A 29 11.14 13.24 28.28
CA ALA A 29 10.67 14.29 27.37
C ALA A 29 9.14 14.27 27.33
N ASP A 30 8.53 15.30 27.88
CA ASP A 30 7.11 15.57 27.68
C ASP A 30 6.90 16.16 26.28
N VAL A 31 6.20 15.38 25.46
CA VAL A 31 5.83 15.71 24.07
C VAL A 31 4.34 15.95 23.89
N SER A 32 3.58 16.08 25.00
CA SER A 32 2.13 16.29 24.94
C SER A 32 1.74 17.60 24.24
N ALA A 33 2.61 18.61 24.29
CA ALA A 33 2.43 19.93 23.65
C ALA A 33 3.25 20.11 22.34
N PHE A 34 3.53 19.01 21.63
CA PHE A 34 4.31 19.04 20.38
C PHE A 34 3.81 20.12 19.39
N PRO A 35 4.69 20.93 18.75
CA PRO A 35 6.14 20.75 18.61
C PRO A 35 6.97 21.25 19.80
N ARG A 36 6.34 21.77 20.85
CA ARG A 36 7.07 22.09 22.08
C ARG A 36 7.37 20.80 22.83
N VAL A 37 8.65 20.61 23.11
CA VAL A 37 9.15 19.50 23.92
C VAL A 37 9.68 20.08 25.21
N ARG A 38 9.26 19.50 26.34
CA ARG A 38 9.66 19.92 27.68
C ARG A 38 10.35 18.76 28.38
N SER A 39 11.57 18.95 28.84
CA SER A 39 12.30 17.96 29.63
C SER A 39 12.63 18.55 30.99
N GLN A 40 12.24 17.88 32.07
CA GLN A 40 12.67 18.27 33.41
C GLN A 40 14.15 17.93 33.56
N PHE A 41 14.91 18.73 34.30
CA PHE A 41 16.28 18.37 34.64
C PHE A 41 16.60 18.63 36.11
N ILE A 42 17.59 17.90 36.60
CA ILE A 42 18.19 18.10 37.91
C ILE A 42 19.65 18.50 37.68
N ALA A 43 20.03 19.67 38.17
CA ALA A 43 21.39 20.19 38.17
C ALA A 43 21.78 20.53 39.61
N ILE A 44 22.72 19.79 40.20
CA ILE A 44 23.16 19.94 41.59
C ILE A 44 24.68 20.12 41.59
N ASP A 45 25.17 21.07 42.40
CA ASP A 45 26.58 21.31 42.61
C ASP A 45 27.24 20.24 43.52
N GLN A 46 28.56 20.35 43.70
CA GLN A 46 29.33 19.43 44.54
C GLN A 46 28.97 19.46 46.04
N TRP A 47 28.16 20.43 46.48
CA TRP A 47 27.71 20.57 47.87
C TRP A 47 26.26 20.10 48.07
N GLY A 48 25.61 19.62 47.01
CA GLY A 48 24.22 19.18 47.06
C GLY A 48 23.19 20.29 46.84
N ASN A 49 23.62 21.51 46.48
CA ASN A 49 22.70 22.62 46.21
C ASN A 49 22.32 22.68 44.74
N GLN A 50 21.08 23.09 44.45
CA GLN A 50 20.64 23.25 43.06
C GLN A 50 21.24 24.50 42.42
N TYR A 51 21.60 24.39 41.15
CA TYR A 51 21.98 25.56 40.36
C TYR A 51 20.80 26.53 40.17
N GLN A 52 21.01 27.78 40.53
CA GLN A 52 20.02 28.86 40.40
C GLN A 52 20.35 29.80 39.24
N ASN A 53 19.37 30.62 38.84
CA ASN A 53 19.50 31.64 37.79
C ASN A 53 20.05 31.07 36.46
N LEU A 54 19.54 29.91 36.08
CA LEU A 54 19.92 29.21 34.85
C LEU A 54 19.35 29.93 33.62
N GLN A 55 20.16 30.04 32.58
CA GLN A 55 19.85 30.70 31.31
C GLN A 55 19.99 29.70 30.16
N PRO A 56 19.30 29.91 29.02
CA PRO A 56 19.47 29.05 27.84
C PRO A 56 20.92 28.91 27.35
N SER A 57 21.76 29.94 27.55
CA SER A 57 23.19 29.92 27.21
C SER A 57 24.03 28.95 28.05
N ASP A 58 23.52 28.52 29.21
CA ASP A 58 24.18 27.51 30.05
C ASP A 58 24.10 26.10 29.44
N PHE A 59 23.31 25.93 28.37
CA PHE A 59 23.03 24.66 27.74
C PHE A 59 23.27 24.70 26.23
N SER A 60 23.69 23.57 25.66
CA SER A 60 23.60 23.29 24.22
C SER A 60 22.70 22.08 24.03
N VAL A 61 21.55 22.27 23.38
CA VAL A 61 20.61 21.19 23.04
C VAL A 61 20.70 20.87 21.55
N ARG A 62 20.95 19.60 21.22
CA ARG A 62 20.94 19.08 19.85
C ARG A 62 19.99 17.90 19.73
N GLU A 63 19.08 17.95 18.78
CA GLU A 63 18.15 16.87 18.47
C GLU A 63 18.49 16.29 17.09
N ASN A 64 18.81 14.99 17.04
CA ASN A 64 19.32 14.31 15.83
C ASN A 64 20.48 15.08 15.15
N GLY A 65 21.35 15.67 15.96
CA GLY A 65 22.49 16.48 15.51
C GLY A 65 22.19 17.95 15.18
N ARG A 66 20.90 18.32 15.05
CA ARG A 66 20.46 19.70 14.77
C ARG A 66 20.40 20.53 16.05
N SER A 67 20.98 21.73 16.04
CA SER A 67 20.94 22.63 17.20
C SER A 67 19.55 23.22 17.42
N MET A 68 19.06 23.16 18.67
CA MET A 68 17.76 23.69 19.10
C MET A 68 17.89 25.06 19.78
N GLN A 69 19.09 25.65 19.79
CA GLN A 69 19.43 26.82 20.60
C GLN A 69 18.52 28.02 20.35
N ALA A 70 18.08 28.23 19.10
CA ALA A 70 17.23 29.36 18.73
C ALA A 70 15.84 29.34 19.40
N SER A 71 15.38 28.17 19.83
CA SER A 71 14.07 27.98 20.47
C SER A 71 14.16 27.57 21.94
N LEU A 72 15.39 27.46 22.46
CA LEU A 72 15.65 26.91 23.79
C LEU A 72 15.21 27.90 24.88
N GLN A 73 14.40 27.42 25.80
CA GLN A 73 13.98 28.13 27.00
C GLN A 73 14.34 27.30 28.24
N VAL A 74 14.66 28.00 29.32
CA VAL A 74 14.93 27.41 30.63
C VAL A 74 13.99 28.06 31.62
N THR A 75 13.15 27.24 32.24
CA THR A 75 12.16 27.70 33.23
C THR A 75 12.37 26.92 34.51
N CYS A 76 12.47 27.62 35.65
CA CYS A 76 12.56 26.99 36.95
C CYS A 76 11.47 27.52 37.88
N GLU A 77 10.75 26.60 38.52
CA GLU A 77 9.64 26.90 39.44
C GLU A 77 10.06 26.54 40.88
N GLU A 78 9.94 27.50 41.81
CA GLU A 78 10.27 27.33 43.23
C GLU A 78 9.02 27.09 44.08
N SER A 79 9.01 26.01 44.86
CA SER A 79 8.01 25.79 45.92
C SER A 79 8.27 26.71 47.11
N LYS A 80 7.23 27.44 47.56
CA LYS A 80 7.29 28.33 48.73
C LYS A 80 7.50 27.59 50.06
N ASP A 81 7.07 26.33 50.14
CA ASP A 81 7.18 25.48 51.34
C ASP A 81 8.25 24.39 51.16
N ASP A 82 8.80 23.91 52.29
CA ASP A 82 9.65 22.71 52.33
C ASP A 82 8.85 21.49 51.87
N PRO A 83 9.24 20.84 50.76
CA PRO A 83 8.32 19.99 50.06
C PRO A 83 8.44 18.57 50.64
N THR A 84 7.56 18.22 51.58
CA THR A 84 7.56 16.96 52.32
C THR A 84 6.82 15.84 51.56
N ALA A 85 7.15 14.58 51.86
CA ALA A 85 6.52 13.42 51.21
C ALA A 85 6.36 12.21 52.14
N ASN A 86 5.21 11.54 52.04
CA ASN A 86 4.95 10.22 52.58
C ASN A 86 5.00 9.20 51.45
N ILE A 87 5.89 8.22 51.58
CA ILE A 87 6.21 7.28 50.49
C ILE A 87 5.98 5.85 50.94
N VAL A 88 5.33 5.05 50.12
CA VAL A 88 5.30 3.59 50.29
C VAL A 88 6.14 2.96 49.19
N LEU A 89 7.24 2.32 49.58
CA LEU A 89 8.03 1.47 48.71
C LEU A 89 7.37 0.09 48.67
N ILE A 90 7.00 -0.36 47.48
CA ILE A 90 6.46 -1.70 47.24
C ILE A 90 7.50 -2.50 46.48
N VAL A 91 7.91 -3.62 47.04
CA VAL A 91 8.92 -4.52 46.43
C VAL A 91 8.34 -5.91 46.22
N ASP A 92 8.46 -6.40 45.00
CA ASP A 92 8.18 -7.79 44.66
C ASP A 92 9.18 -8.72 45.36
N LYS A 93 8.68 -9.72 46.08
CA LYS A 93 9.49 -10.78 46.71
C LYS A 93 9.13 -12.16 46.16
N SER A 94 8.58 -12.25 44.95
CA SER A 94 8.29 -13.52 44.28
C SER A 94 9.56 -14.33 43.99
N THR A 95 9.38 -15.60 43.63
CA THR A 95 10.48 -16.56 43.46
C THR A 95 11.42 -16.16 42.32
N SER A 96 10.93 -15.46 41.29
CA SER A 96 11.74 -14.96 40.15
C SER A 96 12.82 -13.97 40.58
N MET A 97 12.64 -13.27 41.70
CA MET A 97 13.62 -12.31 42.23
C MET A 97 14.94 -12.97 42.66
N LEU A 98 14.98 -14.31 42.81
CA LEU A 98 16.20 -15.08 43.10
C LEU A 98 17.00 -15.44 41.84
N GLU A 99 16.53 -15.07 40.65
CA GLU A 99 17.26 -15.31 39.40
C GLU A 99 18.59 -14.53 39.39
N ILE A 100 19.69 -15.24 39.07
CA ILE A 100 21.02 -14.66 38.93
C ILE A 100 21.06 -13.82 37.66
N VAL A 101 21.23 -12.50 37.82
CA VAL A 101 21.29 -11.52 36.71
C VAL A 101 22.70 -11.09 36.35
N ASP A 102 23.67 -11.31 37.24
CA ASP A 102 25.09 -11.18 36.93
C ASP A 102 25.84 -12.45 37.35
N ARG A 103 26.22 -13.25 36.35
CA ARG A 103 26.93 -14.52 36.54
C ARG A 103 28.38 -14.34 37.01
N THR A 104 28.96 -13.14 36.88
CA THR A 104 30.34 -12.86 37.29
C THR A 104 30.45 -12.52 38.77
N THR A 105 29.42 -11.88 39.32
CA THR A 105 29.34 -11.50 40.75
C THR A 105 28.40 -12.42 41.55
N ASN A 106 27.67 -13.32 40.87
CA ASN A 106 26.66 -14.21 41.43
C ASN A 106 25.52 -13.46 42.15
N GLU A 107 25.22 -12.24 41.69
CA GLU A 107 24.15 -11.40 42.22
C GLU A 107 22.79 -11.77 41.61
N THR A 108 21.77 -11.78 42.48
CA THR A 108 20.37 -11.98 42.12
C THR A 108 19.66 -10.64 41.86
N ARG A 109 18.48 -10.66 41.22
CA ARG A 109 17.62 -9.45 41.12
C ARG A 109 17.29 -8.89 42.50
N TRP A 110 17.12 -9.75 43.48
CA TRP A 110 16.89 -9.35 44.87
C TRP A 110 18.05 -8.53 45.45
N ASP A 111 19.30 -8.92 45.16
CA ASP A 111 20.47 -8.14 45.58
C ASP A 111 20.47 -6.74 44.93
N TRP A 112 20.05 -6.63 43.67
CA TRP A 112 19.88 -5.33 43.01
C TRP A 112 18.79 -4.48 43.67
N VAL A 113 17.65 -5.08 44.05
CA VAL A 113 16.57 -4.37 44.76
C VAL A 113 17.03 -3.83 46.10
N LYS A 114 17.76 -4.62 46.88
CA LYS A 114 18.33 -4.16 48.17
C LYS A 114 19.20 -2.92 47.96
N GLU A 115 20.08 -2.95 46.97
CA GLU A 115 20.94 -1.81 46.62
C GLU A 115 20.15 -0.59 46.13
N GLY A 116 19.11 -0.80 45.33
CA GLY A 116 18.20 0.26 44.87
C GLY A 116 17.44 0.94 46.01
N VAL A 117 16.79 0.15 46.88
CA VAL A 117 16.08 0.65 48.06
C VAL A 117 17.04 1.36 49.02
N ARG A 118 18.24 0.80 49.25
CA ARG A 118 19.29 1.44 50.05
C ARG A 118 19.70 2.79 49.45
N ALA A 119 19.88 2.86 48.13
CA ALA A 119 20.17 4.12 47.44
C ALA A 119 19.03 5.14 47.55
N PHE A 120 17.78 4.69 47.54
CA PHE A 120 16.61 5.55 47.77
C PHE A 120 16.61 6.17 49.16
N VAL A 121 16.61 5.34 50.22
CA VAL A 121 16.45 5.82 51.61
C VAL A 121 17.68 6.58 52.11
N THR A 122 18.86 6.34 51.54
CA THR A 122 20.05 7.16 51.84
C THR A 122 19.99 8.53 51.17
N GLN A 123 19.39 8.62 50.00
CA GLN A 123 19.22 9.88 49.26
C GLN A 123 18.01 10.70 49.74
N PHE A 124 16.97 10.04 50.26
CA PHE A 124 15.74 10.69 50.70
C PHE A 124 15.94 11.46 52.02
N PRO A 125 15.65 12.77 52.07
CA PRO A 125 15.79 13.55 53.29
C PRO A 125 14.60 13.30 54.22
N PHE A 126 14.85 12.54 55.28
CA PHE A 126 13.87 12.26 56.34
C PHE A 126 13.65 13.46 57.27
N ASN A 127 13.22 14.59 56.73
CA ASN A 127 12.82 15.77 57.50
C ASN A 127 11.33 15.64 57.86
N PRO A 128 10.95 15.39 59.13
CA PRO A 128 9.55 15.24 59.51
C PRO A 128 8.74 16.48 59.08
N PRO A 129 7.51 16.31 58.54
CA PRO A 129 6.70 15.09 58.53
C PRO A 129 6.97 14.08 57.38
N SER A 130 8.06 14.20 56.61
CA SER A 130 8.40 13.20 55.58
C SER A 130 8.68 11.83 56.18
N SER A 131 8.09 10.78 55.60
CA SER A 131 8.27 9.42 56.08
C SER A 131 8.14 8.36 54.98
N VAL A 132 8.79 7.22 55.18
CA VAL A 132 8.81 6.09 54.23
C VAL A 132 8.29 4.83 54.93
N ALA A 133 7.39 4.10 54.29
CA ALA A 133 6.98 2.75 54.67
C ALA A 133 7.43 1.74 53.61
N LEU A 134 7.53 0.47 53.99
CA LEU A 134 7.95 -0.64 53.12
C LEU A 134 6.90 -1.74 53.14
N VAL A 135 6.36 -2.04 51.97
CA VAL A 135 5.45 -3.15 51.70
C VAL A 135 6.16 -4.12 50.75
N SER A 136 6.05 -5.41 51.00
CA SER A 136 6.46 -6.43 50.04
C SER A 136 5.28 -7.26 49.59
N PHE A 137 5.41 -7.98 48.48
CA PHE A 137 4.37 -8.90 48.05
C PHE A 137 4.91 -10.16 47.37
N ALA A 138 4.20 -11.25 47.59
CA ALA A 138 4.30 -12.46 46.78
C ALA A 138 2.99 -13.23 46.86
N GLY A 139 2.10 -13.00 45.90
CA GLY A 139 0.70 -13.44 45.93
C GLY A 139 -0.19 -12.64 46.89
N GLU A 140 0.32 -12.27 48.08
CA GLU A 140 -0.35 -11.42 49.09
C GLU A 140 0.57 -10.26 49.52
N ALA A 141 0.00 -9.23 50.15
CA ALA A 141 0.73 -8.07 50.67
C ALA A 141 1.29 -8.31 52.09
N TYR A 142 2.44 -7.73 52.38
CA TYR A 142 3.07 -7.77 53.70
C TYR A 142 3.62 -6.39 54.07
N LEU A 143 3.22 -5.85 55.23
CA LEU A 143 3.80 -4.62 55.77
C LEU A 143 5.09 -4.95 56.52
N GLU A 144 6.23 -4.62 55.91
CA GLU A 144 7.56 -4.97 56.41
C GLU A 144 8.12 -3.88 57.34
N SER A 145 7.77 -2.63 57.05
CA SER A 145 7.91 -1.52 58.00
C SER A 145 6.79 -0.51 57.78
N ASP A 146 6.15 -0.11 58.88
CA ASP A 146 5.30 1.09 58.91
C ASP A 146 6.14 2.36 58.62
N PHE A 147 5.49 3.52 58.49
CA PHE A 147 6.14 4.79 58.19
C PHE A 147 7.24 5.16 59.19
N ARG A 148 8.45 5.40 58.67
CA ARG A 148 9.63 5.80 59.43
C ARG A 148 10.16 7.15 58.96
N THR A 149 10.71 7.89 59.91
CA THR A 149 11.37 9.19 59.71
C THR A 149 12.90 9.04 59.75
N SER A 150 13.44 7.87 59.41
CA SER A 150 14.88 7.62 59.24
C SER A 150 15.10 6.39 58.36
N ALA A 151 16.28 6.30 57.72
CA ALA A 151 16.61 5.25 56.77
C ALA A 151 16.79 3.86 57.40
N GLN A 152 17.45 3.79 58.56
CA GLN A 152 17.93 2.52 59.12
C GLN A 152 16.83 1.47 59.35
N PRO A 153 15.65 1.79 59.92
CA PRO A 153 14.63 0.77 60.14
C PRO A 153 14.06 0.18 58.83
N ILE A 154 14.09 0.93 57.72
CA ILE A 154 13.70 0.43 56.40
C ILE A 154 14.76 -0.52 55.85
N ILE A 155 16.04 -0.18 56.02
CA ILE A 155 17.17 -1.04 55.65
C ILE A 155 17.12 -2.35 56.45
N ASP A 156 16.88 -2.27 57.76
CA ASP A 156 16.79 -3.45 58.62
C ASP A 156 15.60 -4.35 58.27
N ALA A 157 14.45 -3.76 57.92
CA ALA A 157 13.30 -4.50 57.43
C ALA A 157 13.63 -5.21 56.11
N MET A 158 14.33 -4.54 55.20
CA MET A 158 14.72 -5.10 53.91
C MET A 158 15.61 -6.35 54.03
N GLU A 159 16.55 -6.37 54.97
CA GLU A 159 17.45 -7.52 55.15
C GLU A 159 16.74 -8.77 55.73
N ARG A 160 15.55 -8.61 56.32
CA ARG A 160 14.76 -9.71 56.89
C ARG A 160 13.88 -10.40 55.87
N ILE A 161 13.57 -9.74 54.75
CA ILE A 161 12.71 -10.31 53.71
C ILE A 161 13.40 -11.49 53.02
N ARG A 162 12.62 -12.54 52.73
CA ARG A 162 13.06 -13.71 51.98
C ARG A 162 12.16 -13.87 50.75
N PRO A 163 12.71 -13.82 49.52
CA PRO A 163 11.91 -14.01 48.32
C PRO A 163 11.34 -15.42 48.23
N GLN A 164 10.03 -15.51 48.01
CA GLN A 164 9.26 -16.74 47.81
C GLN A 164 7.86 -16.38 47.32
N GLY A 165 7.26 -17.22 46.47
CA GLY A 165 5.86 -17.10 46.06
C GLY A 165 5.65 -16.52 44.66
N SER A 166 4.44 -16.02 44.41
CA SER A 166 3.92 -15.65 43.07
C SER A 166 3.75 -14.12 42.92
N THR A 167 3.35 -13.61 41.75
CA THR A 167 3.29 -12.17 41.45
C THR A 167 1.85 -11.70 41.24
N LYS A 168 1.25 -11.01 42.23
CA LYS A 168 -0.08 -10.38 42.10
C LYS A 168 -0.01 -8.90 42.48
N TYR A 169 -0.44 -8.01 41.58
CA TYR A 169 -0.31 -6.56 41.77
C TYR A 169 -1.38 -5.94 42.68
N ASP A 170 -2.60 -6.49 42.69
CA ASP A 170 -3.71 -5.92 43.45
C ASP A 170 -3.48 -5.93 44.96
N PRO A 171 -3.03 -7.03 45.61
CA PRO A 171 -2.86 -7.08 47.06
C PRO A 171 -1.99 -5.95 47.65
N PRO A 172 -0.74 -5.71 47.19
CA PRO A 172 0.09 -4.63 47.77
C PRO A 172 -0.49 -3.22 47.58
N LEU A 173 -1.47 -3.04 46.69
CA LEU A 173 -2.09 -1.75 46.39
C LEU A 173 -3.45 -1.57 47.05
N LEU A 174 -4.29 -2.59 47.01
CA LEU A 174 -5.72 -2.53 47.32
C LEU A 174 -6.11 -3.20 48.63
N ASP A 175 -5.21 -3.93 49.29
CA ASP A 175 -5.50 -4.55 50.58
C ASP A 175 -6.07 -3.53 51.57
N SER A 176 -7.15 -3.92 52.25
CA SER A 176 -7.98 -3.02 53.05
C SER A 176 -7.32 -2.52 54.34
N LEU A 177 -6.23 -3.17 54.77
CA LEU A 177 -5.49 -2.87 55.99
C LEU A 177 -4.09 -2.34 55.69
N ILE A 178 -3.35 -3.05 54.82
CA ILE A 178 -1.92 -2.84 54.59
C ILE A 178 -1.58 -2.50 53.13
N GLY A 179 -2.57 -2.36 52.26
CA GLY A 179 -2.36 -1.90 50.89
C GLY A 179 -1.83 -0.47 50.88
N ALA A 180 -0.91 -0.16 49.97
CA ALA A 180 -0.22 1.13 49.94
C ALA A 180 -1.18 2.33 49.82
N ILE A 181 -2.27 2.20 49.07
CA ILE A 181 -3.29 3.24 48.96
C ILE A 181 -3.97 3.48 50.31
N LYS A 182 -4.28 2.40 51.05
CA LYS A 182 -4.87 2.51 52.38
C LYS A 182 -3.92 3.20 53.35
N LEU A 183 -2.65 2.80 53.39
CA LEU A 183 -1.63 3.38 54.25
C LEU A 183 -1.45 4.88 53.99
N LEU A 184 -1.40 5.29 52.71
CA LEU A 184 -1.25 6.70 52.33
C LEU A 184 -2.53 7.52 52.55
N SER A 185 -3.72 6.91 52.45
CA SER A 185 -4.99 7.61 52.70
C SER A 185 -5.10 8.17 54.13
N GLN A 186 -4.37 7.57 55.09
CA GLN A 186 -4.33 7.96 56.50
C GLN A 186 -3.38 9.13 56.79
N LYS A 187 -2.53 9.52 55.84
CA LYS A 187 -1.61 10.66 55.99
C LYS A 187 -2.32 11.99 55.67
N PRO A 188 -1.80 13.17 56.04
CA PRO A 188 -2.34 14.44 55.59
C PRO A 188 -2.34 14.55 54.05
N ARG A 189 -3.29 15.32 53.48
CA ARG A 189 -3.40 15.51 52.01
C ARG A 189 -2.47 16.60 51.49
N GLU A 190 -2.03 17.48 52.40
CA GLU A 190 -1.13 18.59 52.17
C GLU A 190 0.32 18.11 51.96
N ILE A 191 0.64 16.92 52.47
CA ILE A 191 1.93 16.25 52.26
C ILE A 191 1.80 15.34 51.04
N ARG A 192 2.78 15.38 50.14
CA ARG A 192 2.78 14.54 48.93
C ARG A 192 2.71 13.06 49.29
N ARG A 193 1.91 12.29 48.57
CA ARG A 193 1.73 10.84 48.78
C ARG A 193 2.24 10.11 47.55
N ILE A 194 3.23 9.24 47.71
CA ILE A 194 3.93 8.60 46.59
C ILE A 194 3.99 7.09 46.81
N ILE A 195 3.71 6.34 45.75
CA ILE A 195 3.97 4.90 45.68
C ILE A 195 5.13 4.67 44.71
N VAL A 196 6.10 3.85 45.11
CA VAL A 196 7.14 3.33 44.21
C VAL A 196 6.99 1.83 44.15
N PHE A 197 6.50 1.31 43.03
CA PHE A 197 6.21 -0.09 42.81
C PHE A 197 7.30 -0.75 41.98
N LEU A 198 7.94 -1.80 42.48
CA LEU A 198 8.95 -2.57 41.76
C LEU A 198 8.53 -4.04 41.59
N THR A 199 8.76 -4.59 40.39
CA THR A 199 8.56 -6.02 40.08
C THR A 199 9.52 -6.53 39.01
N ASP A 200 9.80 -7.83 38.99
CA ASP A 200 10.50 -8.53 37.90
C ASP A 200 9.59 -9.53 37.14
N GLY A 201 8.28 -9.48 37.40
CA GLY A 201 7.32 -10.44 36.88
C GLY A 201 6.10 -9.78 36.26
N GLN A 202 5.51 -10.44 35.27
CA GLN A 202 4.15 -10.14 34.83
C GLN A 202 3.16 -10.63 35.90
N PRO A 203 2.00 -9.98 36.07
CA PRO A 203 1.05 -10.39 37.10
C PRO A 203 0.38 -11.72 36.73
N ASP A 204 0.31 -12.65 37.69
CA ASP A 204 -0.33 -13.96 37.54
C ASP A 204 -1.83 -13.86 37.25
N THR A 205 -2.44 -12.76 37.68
CA THR A 205 -3.86 -12.43 37.50
C THR A 205 -3.98 -11.00 37.01
N GLN A 206 -4.92 -10.74 36.10
CA GLN A 206 -5.14 -9.41 35.55
C GLN A 206 -5.36 -8.37 36.67
N PRO A 207 -4.58 -7.28 36.71
CA PRO A 207 -4.72 -6.24 37.73
C PRO A 207 -6.05 -5.47 37.61
N SER A 208 -6.57 -4.99 38.73
CA SER A 208 -7.74 -4.10 38.80
C SER A 208 -7.37 -2.65 38.46
N THR A 209 -6.76 -2.44 37.29
CA THR A 209 -6.09 -1.19 36.86
C THR A 209 -6.94 0.07 37.04
N ASP A 210 -8.20 0.05 36.59
CA ASP A 210 -9.07 1.24 36.68
C ASP A 210 -9.48 1.54 38.13
N THR A 211 -9.66 0.52 38.95
CA THR A 211 -9.92 0.68 40.39
C THR A 211 -8.73 1.30 41.10
N ILE A 212 -7.51 0.85 40.77
CA ILE A 212 -6.26 1.41 41.31
C ILE A 212 -6.14 2.89 40.92
N ILE A 213 -6.30 3.22 39.64
CA ILE A 213 -6.26 4.60 39.13
C ILE A 213 -7.28 5.49 39.85
N ALA A 214 -8.53 5.04 39.96
CA ALA A 214 -9.59 5.81 40.59
C ALA A 214 -9.31 6.08 42.07
N ARG A 215 -8.74 5.12 42.80
CA ARG A 215 -8.38 5.30 44.21
C ARG A 215 -7.14 6.18 44.39
N CYS A 216 -6.09 5.99 43.59
CA CYS A 216 -4.90 6.84 43.64
C CYS A 216 -5.26 8.31 43.36
N ARG A 217 -6.09 8.59 42.34
CA ARG A 217 -6.56 9.94 42.03
C ARG A 217 -7.38 10.56 43.17
N ARG A 218 -8.30 9.78 43.74
CA ARG A 218 -9.14 10.23 44.87
C ARG A 218 -8.31 10.64 46.09
N GLU A 219 -7.20 9.96 46.31
CA GLU A 219 -6.28 10.19 47.43
C GLU A 219 -5.09 11.09 47.08
N GLY A 220 -5.00 11.63 45.86
CA GLY A 220 -3.88 12.47 45.45
C GLY A 220 -2.52 11.75 45.47
N ILE A 221 -2.49 10.46 45.14
CA ILE A 221 -1.29 9.63 45.16
C ILE A 221 -0.62 9.63 43.78
N THR A 222 0.69 9.90 43.73
CA THR A 222 1.53 9.74 42.54
C THR A 222 2.17 8.35 42.53
N PHE A 223 2.07 7.63 41.41
CA PHE A 223 2.54 6.24 41.29
C PHE A 223 3.74 6.12 40.33
N TYR A 224 4.87 5.66 40.84
CA TYR A 224 6.04 5.29 40.04
C TYR A 224 6.12 3.76 39.89
N ALA A 225 6.44 3.28 38.68
CA ALA A 225 6.60 1.86 38.40
C ALA A 225 8.00 1.53 37.90
N ILE A 226 8.59 0.45 38.40
CA ILE A 226 9.92 -0.03 38.01
C ILE A 226 9.81 -1.51 37.66
N THR A 227 10.28 -1.90 36.47
CA THR A 227 10.46 -3.31 36.10
C THR A 227 11.93 -3.67 36.01
N VAL A 228 12.32 -4.82 36.57
CA VAL A 228 13.72 -5.30 36.56
C VAL A 228 13.87 -6.53 35.68
N GLY A 229 14.68 -6.44 34.63
CA GLY A 229 14.94 -7.56 33.72
C GLY A 229 13.83 -7.85 32.69
N LEU A 230 12.79 -7.00 32.61
CA LEU A 230 11.75 -7.06 31.59
C LEU A 230 11.28 -5.68 31.13
N ASN A 231 10.62 -5.67 29.97
CA ASN A 231 9.90 -4.50 29.45
C ASN A 231 8.73 -4.11 30.37
N MET A 232 8.34 -2.82 30.34
CA MET A 232 7.28 -2.27 31.18
C MET A 232 5.93 -2.94 30.91
N ASN A 233 5.22 -3.30 31.98
CA ASN A 233 3.84 -3.83 31.90
C ASN A 233 2.85 -2.70 31.56
N SER A 234 1.89 -2.97 30.68
CA SER A 234 0.92 -1.98 30.17
C SER A 234 -0.04 -1.46 31.25
N ASP A 235 -0.42 -2.26 32.24
CA ASP A 235 -1.27 -1.82 33.35
C ASP A 235 -0.50 -0.91 34.31
N LEU A 236 0.76 -1.26 34.64
CA LEU A 236 1.64 -0.39 35.43
C LEU A 236 1.92 0.95 34.73
N ASP A 237 2.16 0.94 33.42
CA ASP A 237 2.32 2.15 32.61
C ASP A 237 1.04 3.01 32.63
N ARG A 238 -0.12 2.38 32.51
CA ARG A 238 -1.42 3.07 32.59
C ARG A 238 -1.65 3.71 33.97
N ILE A 239 -1.33 3.00 35.06
CA ILE A 239 -1.48 3.52 36.43
C ILE A 239 -0.56 4.71 36.67
N ALA A 240 0.73 4.58 36.32
CA ALA A 240 1.72 5.63 36.53
C ALA A 240 1.35 6.91 35.77
N ARG A 241 1.08 6.81 34.45
CA ARG A 241 0.68 7.97 33.63
C ARG A 241 -0.60 8.61 34.13
N ALA A 242 -1.60 7.81 34.51
CA ALA A 242 -2.89 8.31 34.97
C ALA A 242 -2.83 9.05 36.32
N THR A 243 -1.78 8.84 37.11
CA THR A 243 -1.57 9.42 38.45
C THR A 243 -0.45 10.48 38.48
N GLY A 244 0.10 10.83 37.32
CA GLY A 244 1.17 11.83 37.20
C GLY A 244 2.56 11.32 37.61
N GLY A 245 2.76 10.00 37.70
CA GLY A 245 4.06 9.39 37.94
C GLY A 245 4.71 8.83 36.68
N LYS A 246 5.85 8.13 36.84
CA LYS A 246 6.73 7.70 35.74
C LYS A 246 7.01 6.20 35.79
N THR A 247 7.35 5.63 34.64
CA THR A 247 7.69 4.20 34.49
C THR A 247 9.13 4.02 34.05
N PHE A 248 9.79 2.98 34.57
CA PHE A 248 11.18 2.67 34.26
C PHE A 248 11.39 1.17 34.05
N ALA A 249 11.87 0.78 32.86
CA ALA A 249 12.34 -0.59 32.60
C ALA A 249 13.87 -0.64 32.76
N VAL A 250 14.36 -1.54 33.61
CA VAL A 250 15.74 -1.54 34.08
C VAL A 250 16.42 -2.87 33.82
N PHE A 251 17.60 -2.81 33.20
CA PHE A 251 18.39 -3.99 32.82
C PHE A 251 19.80 -4.02 33.44
N SER A 252 20.13 -3.06 34.32
CA SER A 252 21.40 -3.04 35.05
C SER A 252 21.25 -2.50 36.48
N LYS A 253 22.08 -3.01 37.41
CA LYS A 253 22.12 -2.59 38.83
C LYS A 253 22.35 -1.08 38.99
N ASP A 254 23.32 -0.53 38.26
CA ASP A 254 23.67 0.89 38.37
C ASP A 254 22.52 1.78 37.93
N ARG A 255 21.82 1.40 36.85
CA ARG A 255 20.63 2.12 36.40
C ARG A 255 19.49 2.05 37.41
N LEU A 256 19.31 0.91 38.09
CA LEU A 256 18.32 0.78 39.16
C LEU A 256 18.61 1.74 40.32
N LYS A 257 19.87 1.79 40.78
CA LYS A 257 20.33 2.71 41.83
C LYS A 257 20.14 4.17 41.43
N GLU A 258 20.44 4.50 40.18
CA GLU A 258 20.22 5.85 39.63
C GLU A 258 18.74 6.23 39.66
N ILE A 259 17.84 5.36 39.17
CA ILE A 259 16.39 5.61 39.16
C ILE A 259 15.85 5.81 40.57
N TYR A 260 16.22 4.96 41.52
CA TYR A 260 15.79 5.12 42.91
C TYR A 260 16.29 6.44 43.51
N ARG A 261 17.54 6.86 43.25
CA ARG A 261 18.04 8.18 43.67
C ARG A 261 17.26 9.32 43.02
N LEU A 262 16.94 9.21 41.74
CA LEU A 262 16.16 10.22 41.02
C LEU A 262 14.75 10.36 41.60
N ILE A 263 14.06 9.25 41.89
CA ILE A 263 12.74 9.29 42.53
C ILE A 263 12.84 9.91 43.93
N ALA A 264 13.86 9.55 44.72
CA ALA A 264 14.07 10.12 46.04
C ALA A 264 14.29 11.64 45.99
N LEU A 265 15.09 12.13 45.03
CA LEU A 265 15.32 13.56 44.81
C LEU A 265 14.03 14.26 44.33
N GLU A 266 13.35 13.71 43.32
CA GLU A 266 12.11 14.29 42.78
C GLU A 266 11.01 14.41 43.84
N ALA A 267 10.95 13.45 44.76
CA ALA A 267 9.99 13.41 45.85
C ALA A 267 10.13 14.56 46.87
N VAL A 268 11.24 15.32 46.86
CA VAL A 268 11.57 16.38 47.85
C VAL A 268 12.27 17.60 47.23
N ILE A 269 12.35 17.71 45.90
CA ILE A 269 13.02 18.85 45.24
C ILE A 269 12.17 20.13 45.32
N ARG A 270 12.80 21.25 45.74
CA ARG A 270 12.15 22.58 45.86
C ARG A 270 12.07 23.32 44.54
N TYR A 271 13.11 23.20 43.71
CA TYR A 271 13.28 23.95 42.47
C TYR A 271 13.14 22.99 41.28
N LYS A 272 12.00 23.04 40.57
CA LYS A 272 11.78 22.21 39.37
C LYS A 272 12.19 23.00 38.14
N CYS A 273 13.28 22.60 37.50
CA CYS A 273 13.76 23.22 36.28
C CYS A 273 13.43 22.37 35.05
N TYR A 274 13.19 23.08 33.94
CA TYR A 274 12.79 22.51 32.67
C TYR A 274 13.57 23.15 31.54
N LEU A 275 14.00 22.32 30.59
CA LEU A 275 14.44 22.73 29.26
C LEU A 275 13.25 22.57 28.31
N GLU A 276 12.93 23.63 27.58
CA GLU A 276 11.88 23.63 26.57
C GLU A 276 12.45 24.04 25.22
N TRP A 277 12.12 23.32 24.16
CA TRP A 277 12.52 23.69 22.79
C TRP A 277 11.44 23.33 21.78
N ILE A 278 11.53 23.88 20.56
CA ILE A 278 10.64 23.56 19.45
C ILE A 278 11.31 22.49 18.60
N ALA A 279 10.82 21.26 18.70
CA ALA A 279 11.30 20.14 17.90
C ALA A 279 10.86 20.29 16.42
N PRO A 280 11.71 19.90 15.46
CA PRO A 280 11.32 19.87 14.06
C PRO A 280 10.21 18.83 13.81
N TRP A 281 9.39 19.08 12.79
CA TRP A 281 8.43 18.11 12.28
C TRP A 281 9.13 16.93 11.58
N SER A 282 8.42 15.84 11.35
CA SER A 282 8.95 14.63 10.69
C SER A 282 8.20 14.33 9.39
N CYS A 283 8.91 13.81 8.39
CA CYS A 283 8.33 13.38 7.11
C CYS A 283 8.04 11.88 7.05
N SER A 284 8.61 11.10 7.98
CA SER A 284 8.48 9.65 8.04
C SER A 284 8.43 9.11 9.47
N GLU A 285 7.86 7.92 9.66
CA GLU A 285 7.80 7.23 10.96
C GLU A 285 9.20 7.05 11.58
N GLN A 286 10.21 6.75 10.76
CA GLN A 286 11.59 6.57 11.22
C GLN A 286 12.18 7.86 11.81
N GLU A 287 11.83 9.01 11.24
CA GLU A 287 12.30 10.31 11.76
C GLU A 287 11.69 10.67 13.12
N ARG A 288 10.59 10.04 13.56
CA ARG A 288 9.99 10.33 14.87
C ARG A 288 10.87 9.91 16.05
N ILE A 289 11.83 9.03 15.84
CA ILE A 289 12.80 8.65 16.87
C ILE A 289 13.81 9.80 17.01
N ARG A 290 13.82 10.45 18.18
CA ARG A 290 14.63 11.64 18.46
C ARG A 290 15.68 11.33 19.51
N ASN A 291 16.94 11.51 19.13
CA ASN A 291 18.09 11.46 20.03
C ASN A 291 18.49 12.89 20.39
N VAL A 292 18.28 13.25 21.65
CA VAL A 292 18.63 14.56 22.21
C VAL A 292 19.95 14.44 22.95
N ALA A 293 20.91 15.28 22.60
CA ALA A 293 22.14 15.48 23.34
C ALA A 293 22.12 16.87 23.98
N VAL A 294 22.36 16.93 25.29
CA VAL A 294 22.41 18.17 26.06
C VAL A 294 23.76 18.29 26.75
N THR A 295 24.42 19.42 26.53
CA THR A 295 25.65 19.81 27.24
C THR A 295 25.30 20.92 28.24
N PHE A 296 25.70 20.79 29.49
CA PHE A 296 25.58 21.80 30.53
C PHE A 296 26.96 22.39 30.88
N TYR A 297 27.09 23.71 30.74
CA TYR A 297 28.38 24.39 30.75
C TYR A 297 28.83 24.95 32.10
N ARG A 298 27.97 24.95 33.15
CA ARG A 298 28.34 25.49 34.46
C ARG A 298 29.19 24.56 35.34
N THR A 299 29.56 23.40 34.80
CA THR A 299 30.45 22.45 35.45
C THR A 299 31.81 22.44 34.78
N THR A 300 32.86 22.00 35.49
CA THR A 300 34.20 21.86 34.91
C THR A 300 34.73 20.45 35.22
N PRO A 301 34.77 19.54 34.22
CA PRO A 301 34.38 19.72 32.82
C PRO A 301 32.85 19.87 32.62
N PRO A 302 32.40 20.44 31.48
CA PRO A 302 30.98 20.46 31.11
C PRO A 302 30.37 19.06 31.11
N MET A 303 29.17 18.93 31.68
CA MET A 303 28.47 17.66 31.76
C MET A 303 27.63 17.43 30.51
N ASN A 304 27.68 16.22 29.97
CA ASN A 304 26.86 15.82 28.83
C ASN A 304 25.87 14.76 29.27
N THR A 305 24.65 14.85 28.78
CA THR A 305 23.60 13.86 29.00
C THR A 305 22.80 13.68 27.71
N THR A 306 22.22 12.50 27.53
CA THR A 306 21.42 12.17 26.36
C THR A 306 20.07 11.65 26.78
N LEU A 307 19.06 11.98 25.99
CA LEU A 307 17.70 11.51 26.14
C LEU A 307 17.20 11.04 24.78
N GLN A 308 16.47 9.93 24.74
CA GLN A 308 15.77 9.49 23.55
C GLN A 308 14.27 9.55 23.81
N TYR A 309 13.52 10.05 22.84
CA TYR A 309 12.06 9.99 22.87
C TYR A 309 11.50 9.73 21.47
N VAL A 310 10.24 9.31 21.41
CA VAL A 310 9.50 9.15 20.15
C VAL A 310 8.51 10.31 20.05
N ALA A 311 8.67 11.16 19.04
CA ALA A 311 7.72 12.23 18.76
C ALA A 311 6.32 11.64 18.50
N PRO A 312 5.24 12.31 18.93
CA PRO A 312 3.88 11.77 18.82
C PRO A 312 3.47 11.62 17.34
N PRO A 313 2.47 10.78 16.99
CA PRO A 313 2.08 10.58 15.58
C PRO A 313 1.69 11.88 14.85
N GLN A 314 1.15 12.85 15.58
CA GLN A 314 0.85 14.19 15.09
C GLN A 314 2.09 15.00 14.66
N SER A 315 3.31 14.57 14.98
CA SER A 315 4.55 15.19 14.48
C SER A 315 4.82 14.84 13.00
N LEU A 316 4.14 13.85 12.45
CA LEU A 316 4.22 13.52 11.03
C LEU A 316 3.41 14.51 10.24
N THR A 317 4.09 15.21 9.35
CA THR A 317 3.45 16.16 8.45
C THR A 317 3.62 15.72 7.02
N ARG A 318 2.64 16.10 6.20
CA ARG A 318 2.66 15.89 4.77
C ARG A 318 1.83 16.96 4.08
N LEU A 319 2.12 17.13 2.80
CA LEU A 319 1.25 17.82 1.89
C LEU A 319 0.27 16.78 1.31
N ASP A 320 -1.01 16.82 1.68
CA ASP A 320 -2.03 15.99 1.04
C ASP A 320 -2.46 16.67 -0.25
N VAL A 321 -2.07 16.10 -1.39
CA VAL A 321 -2.35 16.65 -2.72
C VAL A 321 -3.32 15.75 -3.44
N GLN A 322 -4.45 16.29 -3.86
CA GLN A 322 -5.47 15.56 -4.58
C GLN A 322 -5.75 16.19 -5.95
N PRO A 323 -5.80 15.40 -7.03
CA PRO A 323 -5.37 14.00 -7.10
C PRO A 323 -3.83 13.83 -7.06
N GLN A 324 -3.33 12.68 -6.59
CA GLN A 324 -1.89 12.33 -6.64
C GLN A 324 -1.38 12.11 -8.08
N VAL A 325 -2.31 11.77 -8.99
CA VAL A 325 -2.09 11.77 -10.45
C VAL A 325 -3.16 12.66 -11.08
N ALA A 326 -2.75 13.81 -11.56
CA ALA A 326 -3.60 14.82 -12.16
C ALA A 326 -3.76 14.55 -13.65
N TYR A 327 -4.91 14.02 -14.06
CA TYR A 327 -5.26 13.87 -15.48
C TYR A 327 -6.00 15.11 -15.97
N LEU A 328 -5.38 15.84 -16.89
CA LEU A 328 -5.91 17.08 -17.45
C LEU A 328 -6.66 16.86 -18.77
N GLY A 329 -6.88 15.63 -19.24
CA GLY A 329 -7.66 15.38 -20.47
C GLY A 329 -6.87 15.58 -21.76
N ASN A 330 -7.59 15.55 -22.90
CA ASN A 330 -7.03 15.55 -24.26
C ASN A 330 -7.65 16.67 -25.14
N PRO A 331 -7.37 17.96 -24.88
CA PRO A 331 -7.84 19.04 -25.74
C PRO A 331 -7.30 18.92 -27.17
N ASN A 332 -7.98 19.53 -28.14
CA ASN A 332 -7.44 19.64 -29.50
C ASN A 332 -6.14 20.47 -29.51
N PRO A 333 -5.23 20.26 -30.49
CA PRO A 333 -4.06 21.12 -30.67
C PRO A 333 -4.44 22.61 -30.68
N GLY A 334 -3.75 23.42 -29.88
CA GLY A 334 -4.03 24.84 -29.64
C GLY A 334 -5.03 25.10 -28.50
N ASN A 335 -5.74 24.08 -28.02
CA ASN A 335 -6.67 24.22 -26.90
C ASN A 335 -6.02 23.74 -25.60
N SER A 336 -6.58 24.25 -24.49
CA SER A 336 -6.16 23.90 -23.14
C SER A 336 -7.29 23.35 -22.31
N THR A 337 -6.94 22.51 -21.35
CA THR A 337 -7.81 22.02 -20.28
C THR A 337 -7.19 22.37 -18.94
N THR A 338 -8.03 22.52 -17.93
CA THR A 338 -7.57 22.88 -16.58
C THR A 338 -8.07 21.88 -15.56
N LEU A 339 -7.26 21.62 -14.54
CA LEU A 339 -7.62 20.82 -13.38
C LEU A 339 -7.25 21.60 -12.12
N LYS A 340 -8.20 21.71 -11.19
CA LYS A 340 -7.96 22.26 -9.87
C LYS A 340 -7.36 21.17 -8.99
N LEU A 341 -6.22 21.45 -8.38
CA LEU A 341 -5.68 20.59 -7.33
C LEU A 341 -6.28 21.00 -5.99
N THR A 342 -6.35 20.06 -5.05
CA THR A 342 -6.65 20.35 -3.66
C THR A 342 -5.43 19.98 -2.83
N ILE A 343 -4.73 20.99 -2.33
CA ILE A 343 -3.54 20.84 -1.49
C ILE A 343 -3.90 21.19 -0.06
N ARG A 344 -3.68 20.27 0.87
CA ARG A 344 -3.93 20.49 2.30
C ARG A 344 -2.69 20.17 3.10
N ALA A 345 -2.26 21.10 3.95
CA ALA A 345 -1.20 20.85 4.91
C ALA A 345 -1.75 20.02 6.08
N ILE A 346 -1.15 18.87 6.37
CA ILE A 346 -1.57 18.00 7.47
C ILE A 346 -0.60 18.17 8.65
N ASN A 347 -1.18 18.38 9.84
CA ASN A 347 -0.54 18.48 11.15
C ASN A 347 0.42 19.68 11.39
N ALA A 348 1.14 20.16 10.37
CA ALA A 348 2.13 21.23 10.51
C ALA A 348 1.97 22.33 9.45
N PRO A 349 2.46 23.55 9.72
CA PRO A 349 2.60 24.56 8.68
C PRO A 349 3.60 24.12 7.60
N MET A 350 3.21 24.22 6.33
CA MET A 350 4.02 23.82 5.17
C MET A 350 4.40 25.06 4.37
N THR A 351 5.71 25.35 4.27
CA THR A 351 6.20 26.50 3.49
C THR A 351 6.61 26.03 2.10
N ILE A 352 5.91 26.48 1.07
CA ILE A 352 6.18 26.18 -0.33
C ILE A 352 7.03 27.30 -0.91
N THR A 353 8.16 26.93 -1.50
CA THR A 353 9.19 27.86 -2.01
C THR A 353 9.29 27.84 -3.53
N ALA A 354 9.08 26.68 -4.16
CA ALA A 354 9.05 26.56 -5.62
C ALA A 354 8.09 25.45 -6.07
N LEU A 355 7.64 25.56 -7.33
CA LEU A 355 6.69 24.64 -7.96
C LEU A 355 7.17 24.19 -9.36
N PRO A 356 8.37 23.58 -9.50
CA PRO A 356 8.86 23.19 -10.80
C PRO A 356 7.99 22.09 -11.43
N ILE A 357 7.68 22.28 -12.71
CA ILE A 357 7.04 21.30 -13.58
C ILE A 357 8.08 20.79 -14.57
N VAL A 358 8.33 19.48 -14.60
CA VAL A 358 9.32 18.88 -15.50
C VAL A 358 8.69 17.72 -16.28
N PRO A 359 8.65 17.78 -17.64
CA PRO A 359 9.02 18.92 -18.50
C PRO A 359 7.99 20.06 -18.44
N ALA A 360 8.46 21.31 -18.49
CA ALA A 360 7.63 22.52 -18.33
C ALA A 360 6.71 22.84 -19.54
N GLY A 361 6.92 22.18 -20.69
CA GLY A 361 6.40 22.66 -21.98
C GLY A 361 4.88 22.57 -22.19
N TYR A 362 4.19 21.69 -21.46
CA TYR A 362 2.76 21.40 -21.72
C TYR A 362 1.86 21.65 -20.53
N PHE A 363 2.44 21.78 -19.33
CA PHE A 363 1.69 22.00 -18.11
C PHE A 363 2.15 23.29 -17.45
N THR A 364 1.19 24.12 -17.06
CA THR A 364 1.44 25.41 -16.42
C THR A 364 0.53 25.56 -15.20
N ILE A 365 0.97 26.31 -14.21
CA ILE A 365 0.10 26.75 -13.12
C ILE A 365 -0.51 28.08 -13.56
N VAL A 366 -1.79 28.10 -13.87
CA VAL A 366 -2.48 29.28 -14.42
C VAL A 366 -3.17 30.12 -13.36
N ASP A 367 -3.46 29.53 -12.20
CA ASP A 367 -4.01 30.23 -11.06
C ASP A 367 -3.37 29.70 -9.78
N MET A 368 -2.78 30.61 -9.01
CA MET A 368 -2.18 30.34 -7.70
C MET A 368 -3.19 30.49 -6.55
N ALA A 369 -4.49 30.67 -6.84
CA ALA A 369 -5.55 30.84 -5.87
C ALA A 369 -5.23 31.91 -4.80
N GLY A 370 -4.68 33.05 -5.25
CA GLY A 370 -4.33 34.20 -4.41
C GLY A 370 -3.04 34.08 -3.60
N LYS A 371 -2.24 33.00 -3.77
CA LYS A 371 -0.92 32.85 -3.11
C LYS A 371 0.22 33.33 -4.01
N THR A 372 1.32 33.79 -3.40
CA THR A 372 2.57 34.14 -4.10
C THR A 372 3.73 33.42 -3.43
N LEU A 373 4.65 32.85 -4.23
CA LEU A 373 5.80 32.12 -3.69
C LEU A 373 6.85 33.08 -3.09
N PRO A 374 7.47 32.76 -1.94
CA PRO A 374 7.14 31.65 -1.05
C PRO A 374 5.90 31.97 -0.18
N PHE A 375 5.10 30.96 0.15
CA PHE A 375 3.98 31.09 1.11
C PHE A 375 3.91 29.89 2.05
N THR A 376 3.23 30.08 3.19
CA THR A 376 3.00 29.02 4.19
C THR A 376 1.51 28.67 4.26
N LEU A 377 1.20 27.38 4.18
CA LEU A 377 -0.13 26.82 4.49
C LEU A 377 -0.16 26.43 5.96
N GLN A 378 -1.16 26.91 6.70
CA GLN A 378 -1.40 26.50 8.08
C GLN A 378 -1.97 25.08 8.14
N PRO A 379 -1.85 24.36 9.27
CA PRO A 379 -2.44 23.03 9.42
C PRO A 379 -3.94 23.06 9.11
N ASN A 380 -4.38 22.11 8.28
CA ASN A 380 -5.73 22.00 7.75
C ASN A 380 -6.18 23.10 6.78
N GLU A 381 -5.34 24.09 6.47
CA GLU A 381 -5.59 25.05 5.41
C GLU A 381 -5.53 24.34 4.06
N THR A 382 -6.51 24.63 3.20
CA THR A 382 -6.58 24.12 1.83
C THR A 382 -6.20 25.22 0.86
N TRP A 383 -5.35 24.89 -0.10
CA TRP A 383 -4.96 25.72 -1.23
C TRP A 383 -5.28 25.00 -2.54
N GLU A 384 -5.92 25.72 -3.46
CA GLU A 384 -6.50 25.10 -4.66
C GLU A 384 -6.01 25.74 -5.96
N PRO A 385 -4.71 25.56 -6.31
CA PRO A 385 -4.18 26.06 -7.56
C PRO A 385 -4.78 25.33 -8.76
N THR A 386 -4.84 26.03 -9.87
CA THR A 386 -5.30 25.47 -11.14
C THR A 386 -4.11 25.19 -12.04
N ILE A 387 -3.98 23.92 -12.44
CA ILE A 387 -3.02 23.47 -13.43
C ILE A 387 -3.71 23.45 -14.79
N GLN A 388 -3.04 23.95 -15.81
CA GLN A 388 -3.48 23.88 -17.19
C GLN A 388 -2.60 22.90 -17.96
N PHE A 389 -3.21 22.10 -18.82
CA PHE A 389 -2.54 21.36 -19.87
C PHE A 389 -2.90 21.98 -21.21
N THR A 390 -1.90 22.34 -22.02
CA THR A 390 -2.11 22.86 -23.37
C THR A 390 -1.61 21.85 -24.39
N GLN A 391 -2.54 21.32 -25.20
CA GLN A 391 -2.16 20.44 -26.30
C GLN A 391 -1.54 21.28 -27.41
N GLN A 392 -0.27 21.08 -27.71
CA GLN A 392 0.41 21.78 -28.82
C GLN A 392 0.13 21.10 -30.17
N GLY A 393 0.91 21.41 -31.21
CA GLY A 393 0.62 21.10 -32.63
C GLY A 393 0.29 19.63 -32.98
N SER A 394 0.59 18.65 -32.12
CA SER A 394 0.16 17.25 -32.28
C SER A 394 -0.49 16.70 -30.99
N LYS A 395 -1.56 15.90 -31.13
CA LYS A 395 -2.17 15.14 -30.03
C LYS A 395 -1.22 14.02 -29.59
N GLN A 396 -0.66 14.14 -28.39
CA GLN A 396 0.32 13.21 -27.82
C GLN A 396 0.10 13.10 -26.31
N PHE A 397 0.35 11.91 -25.76
CA PHE A 397 0.41 11.72 -24.31
C PHE A 397 1.57 12.53 -23.76
N ARG A 398 1.29 13.33 -22.76
CA ARG A 398 2.24 14.17 -22.05
C ARG A 398 2.16 13.81 -20.59
N GLN A 399 3.33 13.69 -19.99
CA GLN A 399 3.47 13.52 -18.57
C GLN A 399 4.48 14.55 -18.08
N ALA A 400 4.23 15.12 -16.92
CA ALA A 400 5.19 15.93 -16.18
C ALA A 400 5.10 15.61 -14.70
N THR A 401 6.11 16.01 -13.95
CA THR A 401 6.11 15.97 -12.50
C THR A 401 6.03 17.40 -11.98
N LEU A 402 5.01 17.69 -11.17
CA LEU A 402 4.92 18.92 -10.39
C LEU A 402 5.49 18.64 -8.99
N THR A 403 6.58 19.32 -8.64
CA THR A 403 7.19 19.21 -7.32
C THR A 403 6.79 20.40 -6.46
N PHE A 404 6.37 20.15 -5.23
CA PHE A 404 6.14 21.14 -4.19
C PHE A 404 7.41 21.22 -3.34
N GLU A 405 8.34 22.08 -3.74
CA GLU A 405 9.57 22.29 -3.00
C GLU A 405 9.29 23.15 -1.76
N GLY A 406 9.71 22.67 -0.59
CA GLY A 406 9.36 23.34 0.65
C GLY A 406 9.78 22.60 1.91
N ASN A 407 9.65 23.29 3.04
CA ASN A 407 9.92 22.75 4.37
C ASN A 407 8.59 22.50 5.10
N PRO A 408 8.51 21.48 5.97
CA PRO A 408 9.54 20.47 6.27
C PRO A 408 9.66 19.32 5.25
N CYS A 409 8.63 19.04 4.45
CA CYS A 409 8.60 17.85 3.59
C CYS A 409 8.26 18.21 2.14
N PRO A 410 9.20 18.09 1.19
CA PRO A 410 8.87 18.23 -0.23
C PRO A 410 7.99 17.07 -0.69
N THR A 411 7.12 17.31 -1.67
CA THR A 411 6.21 16.31 -2.24
C THR A 411 6.13 16.53 -3.74
N ALA A 412 5.81 15.50 -4.53
CA ALA A 412 5.61 15.66 -5.97
C ALA A 412 4.38 14.86 -6.42
N ILE A 413 3.71 15.33 -7.47
CA ILE A 413 2.62 14.63 -8.14
C ILE A 413 2.89 14.48 -9.62
N THR A 414 2.25 13.48 -10.23
CA THR A 414 2.32 13.27 -11.68
C THR A 414 1.19 14.02 -12.36
N LEU A 415 1.52 14.83 -13.37
CA LEU A 415 0.58 15.46 -14.29
C LEU A 415 0.53 14.62 -15.56
N ILE A 416 -0.67 14.35 -16.07
CA ILE A 416 -0.92 13.62 -17.30
C ILE A 416 -1.89 14.43 -18.15
N GLY A 417 -1.59 14.57 -19.45
CA GLY A 417 -2.44 15.21 -20.43
C GLY A 417 -2.29 14.52 -21.78
N GLY A 418 -3.26 14.65 -22.67
CA GLY A 418 -3.24 14.01 -23.98
C GLY A 418 -3.88 12.62 -23.99
N VAL A 419 -3.42 11.75 -24.89
CA VAL A 419 -4.17 10.55 -25.35
C VAL A 419 -4.48 9.49 -24.27
N SER A 420 -5.57 8.77 -24.55
CA SER A 420 -6.48 7.88 -23.81
C SER A 420 -5.96 6.77 -22.87
N ARG A 421 -6.66 6.54 -21.74
CA ARG A 421 -6.55 5.40 -20.81
C ARG A 421 -7.85 4.58 -20.80
N ALA A 422 -7.85 3.30 -21.17
CA ALA A 422 -9.03 2.42 -21.02
C ALA A 422 -9.47 2.31 -19.55
N ILE A 423 -10.78 2.35 -19.30
CA ILE A 423 -11.41 2.11 -18.00
C ILE A 423 -12.62 1.18 -18.20
N VAL A 424 -12.68 0.04 -17.51
CA VAL A 424 -13.82 -0.88 -17.54
C VAL A 424 -14.90 -0.37 -16.57
N LEU A 425 -16.11 -0.15 -17.08
CA LEU A 425 -17.23 0.33 -16.27
C LEU A 425 -18.22 -0.78 -15.89
N SER A 426 -18.35 -1.80 -16.73
CA SER A 426 -19.27 -2.92 -16.52
C SER A 426 -18.94 -4.05 -17.49
N PRO A 427 -19.00 -5.33 -17.08
CA PRO A 427 -18.99 -5.78 -15.68
C PRO A 427 -17.73 -5.34 -14.95
N ASN A 428 -17.86 -4.90 -13.68
CA ASN A 428 -16.74 -4.46 -12.88
C ASN A 428 -16.53 -5.29 -11.60
N GLY A 429 -17.34 -6.33 -11.39
CA GLY A 429 -17.14 -7.37 -10.39
C GLY A 429 -18.27 -7.45 -9.35
N GLY A 430 -18.47 -8.66 -8.80
CA GLY A 430 -19.56 -8.97 -7.87
C GLY A 430 -20.92 -9.22 -8.54
N GLU A 431 -21.09 -8.87 -9.81
CA GLU A 431 -22.36 -9.10 -10.51
C GLU A 431 -22.60 -10.58 -10.79
N LEU A 432 -23.87 -10.94 -10.95
CA LEU A 432 -24.32 -12.25 -11.37
C LEU A 432 -25.07 -12.10 -12.69
N PHE A 433 -24.58 -12.76 -13.74
CA PHE A 433 -25.21 -12.80 -15.05
C PHE A 433 -25.69 -14.21 -15.39
N SER A 434 -26.65 -14.28 -16.29
CA SER A 434 -27.12 -15.51 -16.89
C SER A 434 -26.30 -15.87 -18.13
N THR A 435 -26.08 -17.16 -18.39
CA THR A 435 -25.53 -17.64 -19.68
C THR A 435 -26.45 -17.36 -20.87
N CYS A 436 -27.69 -16.94 -20.61
CA CYS A 436 -28.75 -16.82 -21.60
C CYS A 436 -28.83 -15.41 -22.20
N ASP A 437 -28.40 -14.42 -21.43
CA ASP A 437 -28.45 -13.01 -21.80
C ASP A 437 -27.12 -12.51 -22.36
N SER A 438 -27.17 -11.47 -23.18
CA SER A 438 -25.96 -10.76 -23.59
C SER A 438 -25.55 -9.76 -22.51
N ILE A 439 -24.31 -9.84 -22.08
CA ILE A 439 -23.69 -8.88 -21.18
C ILE A 439 -23.27 -7.67 -22.00
N THR A 440 -23.66 -6.46 -21.57
CA THR A 440 -23.15 -5.23 -22.17
C THR A 440 -21.87 -4.82 -21.46
N ILE A 441 -20.74 -5.02 -22.14
CA ILE A 441 -19.45 -4.54 -21.69
C ILE A 441 -19.37 -3.05 -21.99
N ARG A 442 -19.01 -2.22 -21.01
CA ARG A 442 -18.89 -0.76 -21.16
C ARG A 442 -17.52 -0.30 -20.73
N TRP A 443 -16.97 0.68 -21.44
CA TRP A 443 -15.67 1.28 -21.11
C TRP A 443 -15.67 2.79 -21.31
N ALA A 444 -14.68 3.44 -20.72
CA ALA A 444 -14.43 4.88 -20.80
C ALA A 444 -12.94 5.20 -20.93
N GLY A 445 -12.62 6.49 -20.95
CA GLY A 445 -11.25 7.01 -20.97
C GLY A 445 -10.54 6.90 -22.33
N VAL A 446 -11.28 6.56 -23.39
CA VAL A 446 -10.82 6.56 -24.79
C VAL A 446 -11.75 7.42 -25.67
N GLU A 447 -11.27 7.92 -26.81
CA GLU A 447 -12.14 8.61 -27.79
C GLU A 447 -13.12 7.60 -28.45
N PRO A 448 -14.35 7.99 -28.82
CA PRO A 448 -15.33 7.06 -29.39
C PRO A 448 -14.90 6.45 -30.74
N THR A 449 -13.95 7.05 -31.45
CA THR A 449 -13.35 6.52 -32.68
C THR A 449 -12.12 5.66 -32.43
N GLN A 450 -11.61 5.60 -31.20
CA GLN A 450 -10.44 4.80 -30.84
C GLN A 450 -10.84 3.33 -30.73
N GLY A 451 -10.15 2.46 -31.47
CA GLY A 451 -10.34 1.01 -31.38
C GLY A 451 -9.78 0.43 -30.08
N VAL A 452 -10.59 -0.39 -29.40
CA VAL A 452 -10.19 -1.18 -28.24
C VAL A 452 -10.32 -2.68 -28.51
N SER A 453 -9.55 -3.49 -27.81
CA SER A 453 -9.68 -4.96 -27.80
C SER A 453 -10.17 -5.43 -26.45
N ILE A 454 -11.14 -6.34 -26.44
CA ILE A 454 -11.81 -6.83 -25.22
C ILE A 454 -11.50 -8.32 -25.05
N PHE A 455 -11.18 -8.71 -23.83
CA PHE A 455 -10.84 -10.07 -23.44
C PHE A 455 -11.65 -10.49 -22.21
N TYR A 456 -11.80 -11.80 -22.03
CA TYR A 456 -12.34 -12.39 -20.80
C TYR A 456 -11.43 -13.49 -20.27
N THR A 457 -11.59 -13.82 -18.99
CA THR A 457 -10.95 -14.99 -18.37
C THR A 457 -11.92 -15.70 -17.44
N LEU A 458 -11.70 -16.99 -17.18
CA LEU A 458 -12.44 -17.81 -16.22
C LEU A 458 -11.68 -18.04 -14.91
N THR A 459 -10.45 -17.51 -14.82
CA THR A 459 -9.53 -17.71 -13.69
C THR A 459 -9.11 -16.37 -13.09
N GLY A 460 -10.01 -15.38 -13.06
CA GLY A 460 -9.69 -13.98 -12.82
C GLY A 460 -9.09 -13.63 -11.44
N ASP A 461 -9.17 -14.55 -10.49
CA ASP A 461 -8.61 -14.50 -9.14
C ASP A 461 -7.28 -15.26 -9.00
N GLN A 462 -6.78 -15.87 -10.07
CA GLN A 462 -5.42 -16.40 -10.13
C GLN A 462 -4.41 -15.26 -10.32
N PRO A 463 -3.16 -15.41 -9.83
CA PRO A 463 -2.11 -14.40 -10.01
C PRO A 463 -1.79 -14.08 -11.47
N SER A 464 -1.97 -15.06 -12.37
CA SER A 464 -1.73 -14.94 -13.82
C SER A 464 -2.90 -15.56 -14.60
N PRO A 465 -4.02 -14.84 -14.77
CA PRO A 465 -5.19 -15.37 -15.47
C PRO A 465 -4.91 -15.54 -16.96
N THR A 466 -5.40 -16.63 -17.55
CA THR A 466 -5.34 -16.86 -18.99
C THR A 466 -6.47 -16.10 -19.67
N TRP A 467 -6.13 -15.16 -20.55
CA TRP A 467 -7.08 -14.30 -21.25
C TRP A 467 -7.48 -14.88 -22.61
N GLN A 468 -8.78 -14.87 -22.91
CA GLN A 468 -9.34 -15.24 -24.20
C GLN A 468 -9.95 -14.00 -24.88
N PRO A 469 -9.76 -13.82 -26.20
CA PRO A 469 -10.31 -12.67 -26.91
C PRO A 469 -11.84 -12.75 -27.02
N ILE A 470 -12.51 -11.61 -26.83
CA ILE A 470 -13.93 -11.43 -27.18
C ILE A 470 -14.03 -10.78 -28.57
N VAL A 471 -13.41 -9.60 -28.71
CA VAL A 471 -13.45 -8.79 -29.92
C VAL A 471 -12.21 -7.89 -29.99
N GLN A 472 -11.79 -7.55 -31.20
CA GLN A 472 -10.65 -6.68 -31.45
C GLN A 472 -11.08 -5.43 -32.24
N ASN A 473 -10.39 -4.32 -31.99
CA ASN A 473 -10.55 -3.05 -32.69
C ASN A 473 -12.00 -2.53 -32.75
N VAL A 474 -12.76 -2.70 -31.67
CA VAL A 474 -14.13 -2.18 -31.55
C VAL A 474 -14.07 -0.70 -31.11
N VAL A 475 -14.88 0.13 -31.76
CA VAL A 475 -15.00 1.57 -31.46
C VAL A 475 -16.29 1.85 -30.67
N GLY A 476 -16.40 3.04 -30.10
CA GLY A 476 -17.51 3.46 -29.23
C GLY A 476 -17.20 3.23 -27.75
N PHE A 477 -18.24 2.98 -26.95
CA PHE A 477 -18.14 2.86 -25.48
C PHE A 477 -18.81 1.61 -24.92
N SER A 478 -19.28 0.71 -25.79
CA SER A 478 -19.92 -0.52 -25.36
C SER A 478 -19.89 -1.62 -26.41
N TYR A 479 -19.88 -2.86 -25.95
CA TYR A 479 -19.96 -4.05 -26.78
C TYR A 479 -20.86 -5.09 -26.11
N ARG A 480 -21.82 -5.67 -26.86
CA ARG A 480 -22.67 -6.75 -26.37
C ARG A 480 -22.00 -8.09 -26.62
N TRP A 481 -21.79 -8.85 -25.56
CA TRP A 481 -21.11 -10.14 -25.59
C TRP A 481 -21.97 -11.22 -24.92
N LYS A 482 -22.09 -12.39 -25.54
CA LYS A 482 -22.74 -13.56 -24.94
C LYS A 482 -21.67 -14.50 -24.36
N PRO A 483 -21.68 -14.76 -23.04
CA PRO A 483 -20.70 -15.66 -22.42
C PRO A 483 -20.78 -17.08 -23.01
N PRO A 484 -19.65 -17.76 -23.23
CA PRO A 484 -19.64 -19.07 -23.87
C PRO A 484 -20.07 -20.20 -22.94
N GLN A 485 -19.90 -20.04 -21.62
CA GLN A 485 -20.20 -21.08 -20.62
C GLN A 485 -20.40 -20.52 -19.21
N PRO A 486 -20.99 -21.27 -18.27
CA PRO A 486 -21.02 -20.88 -16.85
C PRO A 486 -19.62 -20.77 -16.24
N GLY A 487 -19.45 -19.93 -15.24
CA GLY A 487 -18.19 -19.75 -14.52
C GLY A 487 -18.33 -18.78 -13.34
N GLN A 488 -17.57 -19.01 -12.28
CA GLN A 488 -17.67 -18.24 -11.02
C GLN A 488 -16.62 -17.12 -10.90
N ARG A 489 -15.65 -17.08 -11.82
CA ARG A 489 -14.42 -16.28 -11.70
C ARG A 489 -14.14 -15.46 -12.96
N TYR A 490 -15.20 -14.94 -13.57
CA TYR A 490 -15.06 -14.14 -14.77
C TYR A 490 -14.43 -12.78 -14.47
N ARG A 491 -13.53 -12.32 -15.34
CA ARG A 491 -13.10 -10.91 -15.42
C ARG A 491 -13.08 -10.46 -16.87
N ILE A 492 -13.30 -9.16 -17.09
CA ILE A 492 -13.15 -8.51 -18.40
C ILE A 492 -11.90 -7.65 -18.39
N ARG A 493 -11.15 -7.67 -19.48
CA ARG A 493 -10.02 -6.77 -19.74
C ARG A 493 -10.27 -6.01 -21.02
N VAL A 494 -10.14 -4.69 -20.97
CA VAL A 494 -10.20 -3.81 -22.15
C VAL A 494 -8.81 -3.23 -22.37
N VAL A 495 -8.29 -3.37 -23.58
CA VAL A 495 -6.94 -2.97 -23.97
C VAL A 495 -7.03 -2.00 -25.14
N VAL A 496 -6.45 -0.80 -24.97
CA VAL A 496 -5.99 0.04 -26.08
C VAL A 496 -4.61 -0.49 -26.46
N PRO A 497 -4.45 -1.13 -27.63
CA PRO A 497 -3.15 -1.64 -28.03
C PRO A 497 -2.16 -0.46 -28.16
N PRO A 498 -0.89 -0.65 -27.77
CA PRO A 498 0.14 0.36 -28.05
C PRO A 498 0.26 0.53 -29.55
N ASP A 499 0.17 1.77 -30.03
CA ASP A 499 0.35 2.09 -31.44
C ASP A 499 1.78 2.58 -31.68
N SER A 500 2.45 2.09 -32.72
CA SER A 500 3.80 2.53 -33.06
C SER A 500 3.73 3.51 -34.23
N ALA A 501 3.96 4.79 -33.94
CA ALA A 501 3.91 5.84 -34.94
C ALA A 501 5.12 6.78 -34.84
N TYR A 502 5.37 7.53 -35.92
CA TYR A 502 6.30 8.63 -35.89
C TYR A 502 5.70 9.77 -35.06
N GLN A 503 6.34 10.12 -33.95
CA GLN A 503 5.87 11.12 -33.00
C GLN A 503 6.23 12.53 -33.49
N TRP A 504 7.47 12.73 -33.92
CA TRP A 504 7.94 14.00 -34.45
C TRP A 504 9.10 13.78 -35.42
N ALA A 505 9.32 14.74 -36.31
CA ALA A 505 10.50 14.82 -37.16
C ALA A 505 10.92 16.30 -37.31
N GLN A 506 12.21 16.56 -37.14
CA GLN A 506 12.84 17.88 -37.26
C GLN A 506 13.79 17.89 -38.44
N GLN A 507 13.76 18.98 -39.19
CA GLN A 507 14.65 19.23 -40.31
C GLN A 507 15.84 20.08 -39.87
N ILE A 508 17.04 19.70 -40.34
CA ILE A 508 18.29 20.42 -40.17
C ILE A 508 18.86 20.66 -41.57
N GLY A 509 18.90 21.91 -42.03
CA GLY A 509 19.52 22.20 -43.33
C GLY A 509 19.08 23.51 -43.97
N GLY A 510 19.63 23.78 -45.15
CA GLY A 510 19.44 25.00 -45.93
C GLY A 510 19.41 24.74 -47.43
N ALA A 511 19.90 25.68 -48.23
CA ALA A 511 19.84 25.57 -49.69
C ALA A 511 20.86 24.55 -50.27
N SER A 512 21.80 24.06 -49.46
CA SER A 512 22.98 23.29 -49.91
C SER A 512 22.93 21.83 -49.44
N PHE A 513 24.09 21.18 -49.24
CA PHE A 513 24.19 19.80 -48.77
C PHE A 513 24.53 19.74 -47.28
N ASP A 514 23.62 19.16 -46.51
CA ASP A 514 23.65 19.04 -45.07
C ASP A 514 23.44 17.57 -44.67
N THR A 515 24.22 17.10 -43.69
CA THR A 515 24.18 15.71 -43.25
C THR A 515 24.22 15.62 -41.74
N CYS A 516 23.47 14.70 -41.16
CA CYS A 516 23.52 14.40 -39.74
C CYS A 516 23.70 12.89 -39.56
N ARG A 517 24.87 12.52 -39.02
CA ARG A 517 25.39 11.15 -39.11
C ARG A 517 25.42 10.41 -37.78
N SER A 518 25.23 11.14 -36.67
CA SER A 518 25.33 10.58 -35.34
C SER A 518 24.27 11.14 -34.41
N ILE A 519 23.69 10.25 -33.62
CA ILE A 519 22.69 10.54 -32.61
C ILE A 519 23.01 9.79 -31.31
N ALA A 520 22.80 10.43 -30.17
CA ALA A 520 22.92 9.79 -28.87
C ALA A 520 21.96 10.40 -27.84
N LEU A 521 21.59 9.63 -26.83
CA LEU A 521 20.81 10.08 -25.67
C LEU A 521 21.75 10.40 -24.51
N ASP A 522 21.35 11.33 -23.64
CA ASP A 522 22.02 11.54 -22.35
C ASP A 522 21.76 10.37 -21.38
N SER A 523 22.52 10.34 -20.29
CA SER A 523 22.48 9.33 -19.24
C SER A 523 21.08 9.15 -18.64
N ARG A 524 20.30 10.24 -18.56
CA ARG A 524 18.93 10.27 -18.04
C ARG A 524 17.87 10.07 -19.12
N GLN A 525 18.27 9.98 -20.39
CA GLN A 525 17.40 9.82 -21.56
C GLN A 525 16.33 10.93 -21.69
N MET A 526 16.65 12.13 -21.22
CA MET A 526 15.81 13.32 -21.32
C MET A 526 16.16 14.19 -22.54
N TYR A 527 17.32 13.96 -23.17
CA TYR A 527 17.82 14.78 -24.26
C TYR A 527 18.48 13.98 -25.38
N VAL A 528 18.27 14.44 -26.61
CA VAL A 528 18.78 13.85 -27.84
C VAL A 528 19.87 14.76 -28.41
N HIS A 529 21.07 14.22 -28.59
CA HIS A 529 22.21 14.93 -29.15
C HIS A 529 22.48 14.43 -30.55
N VAL A 530 22.74 15.34 -31.48
CA VAL A 530 23.06 15.01 -32.86
C VAL A 530 24.26 15.81 -33.36
N ALA A 531 24.99 15.24 -34.30
CA ALA A 531 26.14 15.91 -34.93
C ALA A 531 26.23 15.58 -36.42
N GLY A 532 26.76 16.54 -37.16
CA GLY A 532 26.80 16.48 -38.61
C GLY A 532 27.62 17.60 -39.23
N THR A 533 27.37 17.82 -40.52
CA THR A 533 28.02 18.85 -41.35
C THR A 533 26.94 19.61 -42.10
N PHE A 534 27.12 20.93 -42.24
CA PHE A 534 26.25 21.77 -43.05
C PHE A 534 27.05 22.65 -44.01
N THR A 535 26.46 23.02 -45.14
CA THR A 535 27.12 23.82 -46.19
C THR A 535 26.49 25.19 -46.30
N ASN A 536 27.31 26.25 -46.34
CA ASN A 536 26.90 27.66 -46.32
C ASN A 536 26.09 28.07 -45.06
N SER A 537 24.85 27.61 -44.94
CA SER A 537 23.98 27.89 -43.80
C SER A 537 22.94 26.79 -43.61
N ALA A 538 22.64 26.43 -42.36
CA ALA A 538 21.57 25.51 -42.02
C ALA A 538 20.61 26.13 -40.99
N SER A 539 19.31 25.89 -41.15
CA SER A 539 18.31 26.25 -40.15
C SER A 539 17.80 25.03 -39.40
N ILE A 540 17.76 25.12 -38.07
CA ILE A 540 17.29 24.09 -37.16
C ILE A 540 16.24 24.72 -36.25
N ASN A 541 14.98 24.32 -36.41
CA ASN A 541 13.85 24.82 -35.60
C ASN A 541 13.88 26.35 -35.39
N GLY A 542 14.10 27.12 -36.48
CA GLY A 542 14.19 28.58 -36.47
C GLY A 542 15.56 29.18 -36.13
N THR A 543 16.50 28.41 -35.58
CA THR A 543 17.89 28.87 -35.33
C THR A 543 18.75 28.67 -36.59
N THR A 544 19.46 29.71 -37.03
CA THR A 544 20.35 29.64 -38.20
C THR A 544 21.81 29.50 -37.79
N LEU A 545 22.50 28.51 -38.35
CA LEU A 545 23.95 28.37 -38.31
C LEU A 545 24.53 28.83 -39.64
N THR A 546 25.66 29.55 -39.60
CA THR A 546 26.38 30.03 -40.78
C THR A 546 27.80 29.46 -40.74
N SER A 547 28.25 28.94 -41.88
CA SER A 547 29.59 28.40 -42.07
C SER A 547 30.60 29.52 -42.19
N ALA A 548 31.78 29.36 -41.59
CA ALA A 548 32.92 30.26 -41.73
C ALA A 548 33.68 30.05 -43.06
N GLY A 549 33.37 28.96 -43.77
CA GLY A 549 33.93 28.57 -45.06
C GLY A 549 32.87 27.89 -45.93
N GLU A 550 33.26 26.83 -46.65
CA GLU A 550 32.32 26.08 -47.50
C GLU A 550 31.33 25.25 -46.68
N SER A 551 31.84 24.44 -45.75
CA SER A 551 31.03 23.60 -44.87
C SER A 551 31.68 23.50 -43.50
N ASP A 552 30.87 23.47 -42.45
CA ASP A 552 31.31 23.35 -41.07
C ASP A 552 30.59 22.22 -40.34
N MET A 553 31.18 21.74 -39.24
CA MET A 553 30.51 20.80 -38.36
C MET A 553 29.39 21.49 -37.57
N PHE A 554 28.37 20.74 -37.17
CA PHE A 554 27.42 21.19 -36.14
C PHE A 554 27.18 20.11 -35.08
N VAL A 555 26.81 20.57 -33.89
CA VAL A 555 26.24 19.76 -32.81
C VAL A 555 24.98 20.43 -32.30
N ALA A 556 23.93 19.66 -32.10
CA ALA A 556 22.65 20.17 -31.62
C ALA A 556 22.07 19.24 -30.55
N ARG A 557 21.31 19.83 -29.63
CA ARG A 557 20.61 19.14 -28.56
C ARG A 557 19.12 19.44 -28.64
N PHE A 558 18.32 18.39 -28.60
CA PHE A 558 16.87 18.42 -28.54
C PHE A 558 16.39 17.81 -27.21
N ASP A 559 15.18 18.16 -26.78
CA ASP A 559 14.45 17.32 -25.82
C ASP A 559 13.81 16.10 -26.51
N THR A 560 13.22 15.20 -25.73
CA THR A 560 12.57 13.97 -26.26
C THR A 560 11.26 14.21 -27.00
N ASP A 561 10.74 15.45 -27.00
CA ASP A 561 9.60 15.92 -27.78
C ASP A 561 10.00 16.60 -29.10
N GLY A 562 11.32 16.72 -29.35
CA GLY A 562 11.87 17.25 -30.60
C GLY A 562 12.04 18.77 -30.61
N ASN A 563 11.95 19.45 -29.46
CA ASN A 563 12.23 20.88 -29.39
C ASN A 563 13.75 21.10 -29.34
N LEU A 564 14.25 22.08 -30.10
CA LEU A 564 15.67 22.43 -30.09
C LEU A 564 15.99 23.23 -28.82
N LEU A 565 16.98 22.78 -28.05
CA LEU A 565 17.47 23.52 -26.87
C LEU A 565 18.64 24.41 -27.23
N TRP A 566 19.59 23.89 -28.00
CA TRP A 566 20.70 24.65 -28.54
C TRP A 566 21.31 23.96 -29.76
N ALA A 567 21.95 24.75 -30.62
CA ALA A 567 22.80 24.30 -31.70
C ALA A 567 24.11 25.11 -31.73
N ARG A 568 25.20 24.48 -32.14
CA ARG A 568 26.55 25.07 -32.25
C ARG A 568 27.22 24.60 -33.53
N SER A 569 28.00 25.46 -34.15
CA SER A 569 28.89 25.12 -35.26
C SER A 569 30.35 25.17 -34.84
N GLY A 570 31.22 24.50 -35.62
CA GLY A 570 32.66 24.59 -35.47
C GLY A 570 33.39 24.36 -36.80
N GLY A 571 34.39 25.19 -37.08
CA GLY A 571 35.11 25.16 -38.36
C GLY A 571 35.81 26.48 -38.68
N GLY A 572 36.17 26.66 -39.94
CA GLY A 572 37.04 27.73 -40.43
C GLY A 572 36.81 28.02 -41.91
N ASN A 573 37.81 28.56 -42.59
CA ASN A 573 37.63 29.09 -43.95
C ASN A 573 37.60 28.05 -45.10
N ARG A 574 37.52 26.75 -44.79
CA ARG A 574 37.46 25.63 -45.75
C ARG A 574 36.44 24.59 -45.29
N THR A 575 36.36 23.45 -45.97
CA THR A 575 35.48 22.35 -45.60
C THR A 575 35.95 21.65 -44.31
N ASP A 576 35.17 21.79 -43.24
CA ASP A 576 35.36 21.13 -41.95
C ASP A 576 34.13 20.26 -41.64
N ASN A 577 34.33 18.96 -41.45
CA ASN A 577 33.25 17.98 -41.39
C ASN A 577 33.09 17.40 -39.98
N GLY A 578 31.86 17.38 -39.47
CA GLY A 578 31.47 16.59 -38.29
C GLY A 578 30.94 15.22 -38.70
N CYS A 579 31.53 14.13 -38.16
CA CYS A 579 31.09 12.77 -38.45
C CYS A 579 30.18 12.19 -37.38
N CYS A 580 30.52 12.47 -36.11
CA CYS A 580 30.24 11.50 -35.08
C CYS A 580 30.31 12.08 -33.67
N LEU A 581 29.51 11.54 -32.76
CA LEU A 581 29.48 11.98 -31.36
C LEU A 581 29.33 10.83 -30.37
N ALA A 582 29.87 11.03 -29.17
CA ALA A 582 29.67 10.16 -28.01
C ALA A 582 29.46 11.01 -26.75
N LEU A 583 28.82 10.44 -25.72
CA LEU A 583 28.67 11.07 -24.41
C LEU A 583 29.35 10.24 -23.33
N ASP A 584 29.92 10.90 -22.32
CA ASP A 584 30.35 10.24 -21.08
C ASP A 584 29.23 10.14 -20.04
N GLY A 585 29.52 9.50 -18.90
CA GLY A 585 28.55 9.32 -17.81
C GLY A 585 28.12 10.62 -17.10
N ASN A 586 28.76 11.75 -17.39
CA ASN A 586 28.39 13.08 -16.90
C ASN A 586 27.71 13.93 -17.98
N ASP A 587 27.31 13.31 -19.10
CA ASP A 587 26.69 13.95 -20.26
C ASP A 587 27.57 14.98 -20.96
N ASN A 588 28.90 14.91 -20.81
CA ASN A 588 29.80 15.66 -21.68
C ASN A 588 29.81 15.05 -23.07
N ILE A 589 29.90 15.91 -24.09
CA ILE A 589 29.69 15.55 -25.48
C ILE A 589 31.02 15.63 -26.23
N TYR A 590 31.42 14.52 -26.83
CA TYR A 590 32.64 14.42 -27.64
C TYR A 590 32.23 14.33 -29.09
N VAL A 591 32.52 15.37 -29.87
CA VAL A 591 32.25 15.41 -31.30
C VAL A 591 33.56 15.22 -32.05
N ALA A 592 33.56 14.37 -33.06
CA ALA A 592 34.74 14.14 -33.89
C ALA A 592 34.47 14.39 -35.36
N GLY A 593 35.55 14.54 -36.11
CA GLY A 593 35.50 14.83 -37.54
C GLY A 593 36.85 15.22 -38.11
N THR A 594 36.82 15.92 -39.25
CA THR A 594 38.03 16.41 -39.92
C THR A 594 37.96 17.90 -40.20
N ILE A 595 39.09 18.58 -40.09
CA ILE A 595 39.25 19.97 -40.53
C ILE A 595 40.21 20.06 -41.73
N ARG A 596 39.87 20.88 -42.72
CA ARG A 596 40.77 21.30 -43.83
C ARG A 596 41.24 22.73 -43.66
N SER A 597 40.56 23.51 -42.82
CA SER A 597 40.93 24.88 -42.49
C SER A 597 42.30 24.96 -41.82
N SER A 598 43.05 26.03 -42.07
CA SER A 598 44.34 26.28 -41.41
C SER A 598 44.17 26.60 -39.93
N THR A 599 43.07 27.29 -39.60
CA THR A 599 42.59 27.59 -38.25
C THR A 599 41.10 27.30 -38.21
N ALA A 600 40.62 26.67 -37.14
CA ALA A 600 39.21 26.37 -36.91
C ALA A 600 38.78 26.85 -35.51
N GLN A 601 37.55 27.34 -35.39
CA GLN A 601 36.97 27.85 -34.16
C GLN A 601 35.78 26.98 -33.72
N PHE A 602 35.79 26.58 -32.45
CA PHE A 602 34.73 25.82 -31.79
C PHE A 602 34.28 26.63 -30.57
N GLY A 603 33.29 27.52 -30.74
CA GLY A 603 32.91 28.49 -29.72
C GLY A 603 34.10 29.39 -29.31
N ALA A 604 34.50 29.33 -28.04
CA ALA A 604 35.64 30.08 -27.52
C ALA A 604 37.01 29.40 -27.75
N VAL A 605 37.04 28.16 -28.26
CA VAL A 605 38.26 27.39 -28.46
C VAL A 605 38.72 27.50 -29.92
N THR A 606 39.94 28.00 -30.14
CA THR A 606 40.56 28.10 -31.48
C THR A 606 41.71 27.12 -31.59
N VAL A 607 41.78 26.39 -32.70
CA VAL A 607 42.87 25.44 -33.01
C VAL A 607 43.46 25.71 -34.39
N SER A 608 44.75 25.43 -34.56
CA SER A 608 45.46 25.55 -35.84
C SER A 608 46.01 24.19 -36.26
N LYS A 609 46.11 23.94 -37.57
CA LYS A 609 46.66 22.69 -38.11
C LYS A 609 48.03 22.36 -37.51
N LEU A 610 48.29 21.07 -37.32
CA LEU A 610 49.57 20.58 -36.78
C LEU A 610 50.72 20.68 -37.79
N SER A 611 50.40 20.62 -39.09
CA SER A 611 51.34 20.79 -40.18
C SER A 611 50.70 21.60 -41.31
N THR A 612 51.46 22.48 -41.94
CA THR A 612 51.04 23.15 -43.17
C THR A 612 51.00 22.20 -44.37
N LEU A 613 51.63 21.02 -44.24
CA LEU A 613 51.64 19.96 -45.24
C LEU A 613 50.42 19.02 -45.12
N ASP A 614 49.62 19.15 -44.06
CA ASP A 614 48.45 18.31 -43.84
C ASP A 614 47.30 18.71 -44.77
N VAL A 615 46.76 17.72 -45.49
CA VAL A 615 45.53 17.90 -46.27
C VAL A 615 44.35 18.05 -45.31
N THR A 616 44.28 17.19 -44.31
CA THR A 616 43.25 17.17 -43.27
C THR A 616 43.87 16.94 -41.89
N ASN A 617 43.24 17.48 -40.84
CA ASN A 617 43.48 17.05 -39.45
C ASN A 617 42.21 16.42 -38.89
N ALA A 618 42.35 15.33 -38.14
CA ALA A 618 41.27 14.81 -37.31
C ALA A 618 41.05 15.75 -36.13
N PHE A 619 39.83 15.84 -35.62
CA PHE A 619 39.57 16.52 -34.34
C PHE A 619 38.69 15.67 -33.42
N VAL A 620 38.84 15.90 -32.12
CA VAL A 620 37.87 15.55 -31.08
C VAL A 620 37.62 16.80 -30.25
N ALA A 621 36.41 17.33 -30.29
CA ALA A 621 35.96 18.49 -29.55
C ALA A 621 35.08 18.05 -28.37
N LEU A 622 35.47 18.44 -27.15
CA LEU A 622 34.73 18.25 -25.92
C LEU A 622 33.82 19.46 -25.69
N TYR A 623 32.53 19.20 -25.53
CA TYR A 623 31.52 20.17 -25.10
C TYR A 623 30.94 19.74 -23.76
N ASN A 624 30.64 20.71 -22.90
CA ASN A 624 29.86 20.46 -21.69
C ASN A 624 28.36 20.24 -22.05
N PRO A 625 27.51 19.79 -21.12
CA PRO A 625 26.09 19.55 -21.40
C PRO A 625 25.35 20.80 -21.92
N THR A 626 25.76 22.01 -21.53
CA THR A 626 25.15 23.27 -21.99
C THR A 626 25.54 23.67 -23.43
N GLY A 627 26.38 22.87 -24.10
CA GLY A 627 26.82 23.10 -25.47
C GLY A 627 27.97 24.10 -25.60
N ASN A 628 28.76 24.30 -24.54
CA ASN A 628 29.97 25.14 -24.61
C ASN A 628 31.18 24.25 -24.85
N ALA A 629 31.97 24.58 -25.89
CA ALA A 629 33.23 23.89 -26.17
C ALA A 629 34.24 24.17 -25.04
N VAL A 630 34.84 23.10 -24.52
CA VAL A 630 35.80 23.13 -23.42
C VAL A 630 37.22 22.93 -23.95
N GLN A 631 37.42 21.96 -24.84
CA GLN A 631 38.74 21.60 -25.35
C GLN A 631 38.63 20.90 -26.71
N VAL A 632 39.65 21.01 -27.55
CA VAL A 632 39.75 20.31 -28.83
C VAL A 632 41.13 19.66 -28.96
N ALA A 633 41.16 18.37 -29.27
CA ALA A 633 42.37 17.64 -29.62
C ALA A 633 42.44 17.47 -31.15
N LEU A 634 43.60 17.74 -31.75
CA LEU A 634 43.84 17.56 -33.19
C LEU A 634 44.72 16.36 -33.46
N GLY A 635 44.47 15.65 -34.56
CA GLY A 635 45.28 14.57 -35.09
C GLY A 635 45.81 14.88 -36.48
N GLY A 636 47.09 14.67 -36.74
CA GLY A 636 47.68 14.75 -38.07
C GLY A 636 49.21 14.71 -38.05
N GLY A 637 49.82 15.44 -38.97
CA GLY A 637 51.26 15.46 -39.17
C GLY A 637 52.04 16.14 -38.04
N SER A 638 53.33 16.28 -38.27
CA SER A 638 54.20 17.13 -37.47
C SER A 638 54.60 18.34 -38.30
N GLN A 639 55.26 19.33 -37.69
CA GLN A 639 55.70 20.54 -38.40
C GLN A 639 56.52 20.23 -39.67
N THR A 640 57.15 19.05 -39.75
CA THR A 640 57.98 18.62 -40.90
C THR A 640 57.41 17.42 -41.68
N THR A 641 56.27 16.85 -41.27
CA THR A 641 55.70 15.65 -41.92
C THR A 641 54.23 15.85 -42.23
N SER A 642 53.76 15.34 -43.36
CA SER A 642 52.33 15.35 -43.70
C SER A 642 51.58 14.14 -43.15
N CYS A 643 50.30 14.35 -42.91
CA CYS A 643 49.30 13.33 -42.72
C CYS A 643 48.04 13.71 -43.50
N GLU A 644 47.41 12.71 -44.09
CA GLU A 644 46.01 12.80 -44.49
C GLU A 644 45.23 11.81 -43.64
N VAL A 645 44.25 12.32 -42.89
CA VAL A 645 43.49 11.56 -41.90
C VAL A 645 41.99 11.82 -42.03
N TYR A 646 41.20 10.76 -41.88
CA TYR A 646 39.75 10.78 -41.87
C TYR A 646 39.22 10.04 -40.64
N VAL A 647 38.21 10.61 -39.99
CA VAL A 647 37.55 9.98 -38.85
C VAL A 647 36.34 9.19 -39.35
N ASP A 648 36.22 7.95 -38.89
CA ASP A 648 35.11 7.06 -39.23
C ASP A 648 34.11 6.95 -38.06
N SER A 649 34.57 6.91 -36.80
CA SER A 649 33.69 6.82 -35.61
C SER A 649 34.35 7.29 -34.30
N ILE A 650 33.51 7.56 -33.29
CA ILE A 650 33.91 7.83 -31.91
C ILE A 650 33.02 7.02 -30.94
N ALA A 651 33.58 6.57 -29.82
CA ALA A 651 32.85 5.87 -28.76
C ALA A 651 33.34 6.30 -27.38
N TYR A 652 32.46 6.26 -26.38
CA TYR A 652 32.84 6.30 -24.97
C TYR A 652 32.58 4.94 -24.33
N SER A 653 33.57 4.40 -23.65
CA SER A 653 33.45 3.11 -22.94
C SER A 653 34.42 3.08 -21.77
N SER A 654 33.93 2.69 -20.59
CA SER A 654 34.72 2.49 -19.36
C SER A 654 35.67 3.66 -19.04
N GLY A 655 35.17 4.90 -19.12
CA GLY A 655 35.96 6.10 -18.80
C GLY A 655 36.95 6.54 -19.89
N SER A 656 36.95 5.89 -21.06
CA SER A 656 37.85 6.19 -22.17
C SER A 656 37.07 6.53 -23.45
N ILE A 657 37.67 7.37 -24.28
CA ILE A 657 37.15 7.79 -25.58
C ILE A 657 37.96 7.08 -26.66
N TYR A 658 37.29 6.38 -27.56
CA TYR A 658 37.90 5.66 -28.66
C TYR A 658 37.58 6.39 -29.96
N LEU A 659 38.60 6.83 -30.68
CA LEU A 659 38.49 7.44 -31.99
C LEU A 659 39.06 6.49 -33.03
N HIS A 660 38.27 6.22 -34.07
CA HIS A 660 38.68 5.37 -35.18
C HIS A 660 38.68 6.13 -36.48
N GLY A 661 39.59 5.76 -37.35
CA GLY A 661 39.67 6.37 -38.66
C GLY A 661 40.71 5.73 -39.55
N ARG A 662 41.02 6.45 -40.60
CA ARG A 662 42.01 6.07 -41.61
C ARG A 662 43.03 7.19 -41.79
N PHE A 663 44.28 6.82 -42.01
CA PHE A 663 45.33 7.78 -42.24
C PHE A 663 46.38 7.27 -43.24
N ARG A 664 47.08 8.20 -43.88
CA ARG A 664 48.35 7.96 -44.58
C ARG A 664 49.36 9.03 -44.20
N GLY A 665 50.66 8.69 -44.21
CA GLY A 665 51.71 9.56 -43.68
C GLY A 665 51.98 9.30 -42.19
N ARG A 666 52.38 10.34 -41.44
CA ARG A 666 52.71 10.24 -40.00
C ARG A 666 51.59 10.86 -39.16
N LEU A 667 50.87 10.06 -38.39
CA LEU A 667 49.78 10.50 -37.52
C LEU A 667 50.26 10.63 -36.06
N GLN A 668 50.01 11.78 -35.45
CA GLN A 668 50.13 12.07 -34.03
C GLN A 668 48.96 12.95 -33.56
N PHE A 669 48.73 13.04 -32.25
CA PHE A 669 47.73 13.94 -31.66
C PHE A 669 48.37 15.09 -30.87
N SER A 670 47.66 16.22 -30.82
CA SER A 670 48.08 17.49 -30.20
C SER A 670 48.10 17.49 -28.67
N THR A 671 48.03 16.31 -28.04
CA THR A 671 47.89 16.14 -26.60
C THR A 671 49.05 15.34 -26.03
N THR A 672 49.26 15.41 -24.72
CA THR A 672 50.39 14.78 -24.04
C THR A 672 50.01 13.42 -23.47
N PRO A 673 50.86 12.38 -23.59
CA PRO A 673 52.15 12.35 -24.30
C PRO A 673 52.02 12.34 -25.83
N THR A 674 53.02 12.88 -26.53
CA THR A 674 53.06 12.85 -28.00
C THR A 674 53.44 11.44 -28.49
N VAL A 675 52.44 10.66 -28.88
CA VAL A 675 52.60 9.33 -29.51
C VAL A 675 52.31 9.45 -31.00
N PHE A 676 53.08 8.75 -31.84
CA PHE A 676 52.89 8.76 -33.29
C PHE A 676 52.95 7.37 -33.93
N ILE A 677 52.29 7.23 -35.07
CA ILE A 677 52.32 6.04 -35.95
C ILE A 677 52.55 6.48 -37.41
N ASN A 678 53.19 5.63 -38.21
CA ASN A 678 53.44 5.89 -39.63
C ASN A 678 52.63 4.94 -40.51
N SER A 679 52.17 5.35 -41.68
CA SER A 679 51.54 4.43 -42.63
C SER A 679 52.53 3.38 -43.14
N VAL A 680 52.07 2.15 -43.37
CA VAL A 680 52.85 1.05 -43.97
C VAL A 680 53.26 1.41 -45.41
N ASN A 681 52.33 1.99 -46.17
CA ASN A 681 52.56 2.49 -47.53
C ASN A 681 51.98 3.89 -47.66
N GLN A 682 52.79 4.87 -48.10
CA GLN A 682 52.37 6.27 -48.20
C GLN A 682 51.25 6.52 -49.23
N ASN A 683 51.00 5.57 -50.14
CA ASN A 683 49.94 5.64 -51.13
C ASN A 683 48.64 4.93 -50.72
N GLN A 684 48.61 4.27 -49.56
CA GLN A 684 47.43 3.53 -49.06
C GLN A 684 47.03 4.01 -47.67
N PHE A 685 45.73 3.99 -47.37
CA PHE A 685 45.21 4.34 -46.05
C PHE A 685 45.30 3.16 -45.10
N ASP A 686 46.02 3.34 -44.00
CA ASP A 686 45.96 2.45 -42.85
C ASP A 686 44.81 2.84 -41.93
N ARG A 687 44.27 1.88 -41.18
CA ARG A 687 43.29 2.17 -40.13
C ARG A 687 44.00 2.43 -38.80
N PHE A 688 43.43 3.32 -38.00
CA PHE A 688 43.94 3.61 -36.65
C PHE A 688 42.84 3.55 -35.59
N THR A 689 43.29 3.32 -34.35
CA THR A 689 42.52 3.51 -33.12
C THR A 689 43.34 4.41 -32.20
N ALA A 690 42.77 5.53 -31.80
CA ALA A 690 43.31 6.43 -30.77
C ALA A 690 42.41 6.37 -29.53
N VAL A 691 43.01 6.21 -28.36
CA VAL A 691 42.30 6.18 -27.08
C VAL A 691 42.66 7.43 -26.30
N PHE A 692 41.66 8.11 -25.76
CA PHE A 692 41.82 9.29 -24.92
C PHE A 692 41.16 9.07 -23.56
N ASN A 693 41.64 9.77 -22.54
CA ASN A 693 40.87 9.96 -21.30
C ASN A 693 39.79 11.06 -21.50
N THR A 694 38.92 11.26 -20.50
CA THR A 694 37.84 12.26 -20.54
C THR A 694 38.31 13.72 -20.64
N SER A 695 39.60 14.00 -20.41
CA SER A 695 40.23 15.32 -20.62
C SER A 695 40.95 15.43 -21.96
N LEU A 696 40.67 14.53 -22.91
CA LEU A 696 41.27 14.46 -24.25
C LEU A 696 42.79 14.23 -24.28
N ALA A 697 43.42 13.74 -23.22
CA ALA A 697 44.81 13.29 -23.28
C ALA A 697 44.88 11.91 -23.96
N VAL A 698 45.73 11.78 -24.99
CA VAL A 698 45.90 10.51 -25.72
C VAL A 698 46.65 9.50 -24.85
N THR A 699 46.06 8.34 -24.61
CA THR A 699 46.64 7.26 -23.79
C THR A 699 47.19 6.12 -24.64
N SER A 700 46.68 5.94 -25.86
CA SER A 700 47.13 4.92 -26.80
C SER A 700 46.85 5.33 -28.25
N LEU A 701 47.75 4.95 -29.17
CA LEU A 701 47.58 5.16 -30.61
C LEU A 701 48.14 3.95 -31.37
N GLN A 702 47.29 3.26 -32.14
CA GLN A 702 47.65 2.00 -32.79
C GLN A 702 47.16 1.93 -34.24
N ARG A 703 47.93 1.26 -35.11
CA ARG A 703 47.55 0.90 -36.49
C ARG A 703 46.64 -0.34 -36.52
N THR A 704 45.55 -0.27 -35.79
CA THR A 704 44.58 -1.36 -35.67
C THR A 704 43.18 -0.82 -35.86
N TYR A 705 42.32 -1.66 -36.42
CA TYR A 705 40.90 -1.43 -36.43
C TYR A 705 40.24 -2.48 -35.55
N LEU A 706 40.01 -2.13 -34.30
CA LEU A 706 39.13 -2.92 -33.45
C LEU A 706 37.70 -2.63 -33.93
N ALA A 707 37.11 -3.58 -34.66
CA ALA A 707 35.76 -3.42 -35.17
C ALA A 707 34.78 -3.26 -34.00
N ALA A 708 34.26 -2.05 -33.80
CA ALA A 708 33.23 -1.80 -32.81
C ALA A 708 32.23 -0.74 -33.33
N PRO A 709 30.91 -0.89 -33.10
CA PRO A 709 29.89 -0.11 -33.81
C PRO A 709 29.50 1.16 -33.03
N TYR A 710 29.97 2.36 -33.41
CA TYR A 710 29.68 3.55 -32.59
C TYR A 710 29.32 4.87 -33.29
N THR A 711 29.19 4.91 -34.62
CA THR A 711 28.35 5.95 -35.25
C THR A 711 26.91 5.45 -35.31
N LYS A 712 26.10 5.87 -34.34
CA LYS A 712 24.69 5.50 -34.31
C LYS A 712 23.90 6.51 -35.13
N ALA A 713 23.32 6.07 -36.23
CA ALA A 713 22.24 6.82 -36.91
C ALA A 713 20.87 6.57 -36.25
N SER A 714 20.83 5.68 -35.25
CA SER A 714 19.62 5.32 -34.52
C SER A 714 19.95 4.91 -33.07
N VAL A 715 19.17 5.38 -32.11
CA VAL A 715 19.26 5.02 -30.67
C VAL A 715 17.87 4.73 -30.12
N ARG A 716 17.79 3.92 -29.05
CA ARG A 716 16.54 3.67 -28.34
C ARG A 716 16.62 4.13 -26.90
N ASP A 717 15.52 4.69 -26.38
CA ASP A 717 15.34 4.91 -24.95
C ASP A 717 14.81 3.65 -24.24
N ASN A 718 14.72 3.70 -22.92
CA ASN A 718 14.22 2.61 -22.07
C ASN A 718 12.76 2.23 -22.36
N ASN A 719 12.00 3.15 -22.95
CA ASN A 719 10.62 2.93 -23.38
C ASN A 719 10.54 2.36 -24.81
N SER A 720 11.68 1.92 -25.36
CA SER A 720 11.82 1.40 -26.72
C SER A 720 11.48 2.40 -27.84
N ASN A 721 11.31 3.69 -27.54
CA ASN A 721 11.21 4.71 -28.58
C ASN A 721 12.55 4.79 -29.31
N ARG A 722 12.49 4.81 -30.63
CA ARG A 722 13.62 4.87 -31.53
C ARG A 722 13.80 6.30 -32.05
N TYR A 723 14.96 6.88 -31.81
CA TYR A 723 15.38 8.15 -32.38
C TYR A 723 16.31 7.87 -33.55
N GLU A 724 16.11 8.55 -34.67
CA GLU A 724 16.87 8.33 -35.90
C GLU A 724 17.34 9.65 -36.51
N THR A 725 18.47 9.59 -37.19
CA THR A 725 19.01 10.70 -37.98
C THR A 725 19.45 10.22 -39.35
N GLY A 726 19.44 11.12 -40.34
CA GLY A 726 19.91 10.83 -41.70
C GLY A 726 19.78 12.05 -42.61
N GLY A 727 19.87 11.84 -43.92
CA GLY A 727 19.70 12.87 -44.95
C GLY A 727 18.56 12.56 -45.94
N PHE A 728 17.99 13.59 -46.56
CA PHE A 728 16.96 13.49 -47.61
C PHE A 728 17.07 14.65 -48.61
N SER A 729 16.80 14.41 -49.89
CA SER A 729 17.00 15.38 -50.98
C SER A 729 15.72 15.94 -51.60
N THR A 730 14.56 15.33 -51.32
CA THR A 730 13.26 15.78 -51.85
C THR A 730 12.24 15.93 -50.73
N GLN A 731 11.62 14.82 -50.32
CA GLN A 731 10.70 14.77 -49.20
C GLN A 731 11.01 13.56 -48.33
N LEU A 732 10.95 13.75 -47.01
CA LEU A 732 10.97 12.66 -46.04
C LEU A 732 9.57 12.51 -45.45
N ARG A 733 8.96 11.35 -45.70
CA ARG A 733 7.70 10.95 -45.05
C ARG A 733 7.98 10.11 -43.81
N SER A 734 7.50 10.57 -42.67
CA SER A 734 7.58 9.90 -41.36
C SER A 734 6.16 9.80 -40.81
N GLY A 735 5.39 8.82 -41.30
CA GLY A 735 3.95 8.72 -41.02
C GLY A 735 3.19 9.86 -41.68
N SER A 736 2.39 10.61 -40.90
CA SER A 736 1.69 11.81 -41.35
C SER A 736 2.58 13.05 -41.47
N ILE A 737 3.80 13.00 -40.92
CA ILE A 737 4.75 14.11 -40.95
C ILE A 737 5.52 14.08 -42.28
N THR A 738 5.51 15.20 -43.00
CA THR A 738 6.27 15.37 -44.24
C THR A 738 7.24 16.54 -44.10
N LEU A 739 8.53 16.26 -44.21
CA LEU A 739 9.57 17.29 -44.35
C LEU A 739 9.91 17.44 -45.83
N THR A 740 10.09 18.68 -46.30
CA THR A 740 10.49 18.99 -47.68
C THR A 740 11.85 19.67 -47.68
N SER A 741 12.76 19.17 -48.51
CA SER A 741 14.13 19.69 -48.62
C SER A 741 14.10 21.18 -48.99
N ARG A 742 14.96 21.98 -48.37
CA ARG A 742 15.17 23.41 -48.64
C ARG A 742 16.19 23.63 -49.75
N GLY A 743 16.80 22.57 -50.26
CA GLY A 743 17.85 22.63 -51.27
C GLY A 743 18.38 21.25 -51.64
N GLY A 744 19.70 21.13 -51.73
CA GLY A 744 20.39 19.91 -52.16
C GLY A 744 20.04 18.68 -51.32
N THR A 745 20.55 18.59 -50.10
CA THR A 745 20.22 17.50 -49.17
C THR A 745 20.12 18.09 -47.78
N ASP A 746 19.02 17.85 -47.09
CA ASP A 746 18.87 18.23 -45.70
C ASP A 746 19.01 17.03 -44.79
N ALA A 747 19.40 17.29 -43.55
CA ALA A 747 19.38 16.31 -42.49
C ALA A 747 18.04 16.28 -41.76
N TYR A 748 17.74 15.14 -41.12
CA TYR A 748 16.60 15.00 -40.23
C TYR A 748 17.00 14.39 -38.90
N VAL A 749 16.20 14.68 -37.87
CA VAL A 749 16.14 13.94 -36.62
C VAL A 749 14.69 13.57 -36.38
N ARG A 750 14.37 12.33 -36.05
CA ARG A 750 12.99 11.90 -35.82
C ARG A 750 12.86 10.89 -34.71
N LYS A 751 11.66 10.80 -34.13
CA LYS A 751 11.30 9.81 -33.12
C LYS A 751 10.16 8.93 -33.62
N PHE A 752 10.38 7.61 -33.58
CA PHE A 752 9.40 6.57 -33.84
C PHE A 752 9.24 5.75 -32.57
N GLY A 753 8.04 5.66 -32.02
CA GLY A 753 7.88 5.05 -30.71
C GLY A 753 6.47 4.64 -30.40
N TYR A 754 6.32 3.88 -29.33
CA TYR A 754 5.02 3.44 -28.84
C TYR A 754 4.28 4.64 -28.24
N ILE A 755 3.09 4.92 -28.76
CA ILE A 755 2.04 5.57 -27.96
C ILE A 755 1.68 4.51 -26.92
N PRO A 756 1.81 4.81 -25.62
CA PRO A 756 1.52 3.83 -24.58
C PRO A 756 0.11 3.26 -24.80
N GLY A 757 0.04 1.95 -24.99
CA GLY A 757 -1.21 1.23 -24.85
C GLY A 757 -1.69 1.39 -23.41
N SER A 758 -2.99 1.31 -23.21
CA SER A 758 -3.56 1.32 -21.87
C SER A 758 -4.46 0.12 -21.73
N GLU A 759 -4.58 -0.37 -20.51
CA GLU A 759 -5.54 -1.42 -20.21
C GLU A 759 -6.17 -1.20 -18.87
N ASP A 760 -7.35 -1.78 -18.74
CA ASP A 760 -8.03 -1.91 -17.47
C ASP A 760 -8.74 -3.26 -17.40
N VAL A 761 -8.89 -3.76 -16.17
CA VAL A 761 -9.48 -5.05 -15.87
C VAL A 761 -10.55 -4.84 -14.83
N SER A 762 -11.72 -5.48 -15.00
CA SER A 762 -12.81 -5.43 -14.02
C SER A 762 -12.29 -5.64 -12.59
N ASP A 763 -12.64 -4.76 -11.64
CA ASP A 763 -12.01 -4.67 -10.32
C ASP A 763 -12.03 -6.00 -9.55
N THR A 764 -13.14 -6.73 -9.61
CA THR A 764 -13.26 -8.07 -9.01
C THR A 764 -13.89 -9.07 -9.99
N THR A 765 -13.97 -10.34 -9.58
CA THR A 765 -14.61 -11.37 -10.38
C THR A 765 -16.13 -11.22 -10.36
N PHE A 766 -16.78 -11.48 -11.50
CA PHE A 766 -18.22 -11.66 -11.59
C PHE A 766 -18.57 -13.12 -11.93
N ARG A 767 -19.82 -13.48 -11.73
CA ARG A 767 -20.33 -14.85 -11.90
C ARG A 767 -21.27 -14.91 -13.09
N VAL A 768 -21.14 -15.97 -13.88
CA VAL A 768 -22.08 -16.31 -14.95
C VAL A 768 -22.63 -17.70 -14.64
N GLN A 769 -23.94 -17.83 -14.46
CA GLN A 769 -24.58 -19.10 -14.12
C GLN A 769 -25.64 -19.48 -15.15
N SER A 770 -25.84 -20.78 -15.34
CA SER A 770 -27.03 -21.29 -16.03
C SER A 770 -28.16 -21.45 -15.01
N PRO A 771 -29.43 -21.23 -15.41
CA PRO A 771 -30.54 -21.54 -14.53
C PRO A 771 -30.58 -23.04 -14.18
N LEU A 772 -31.02 -23.37 -12.96
CA LEU A 772 -31.02 -24.73 -12.43
C LEU A 772 -32.41 -25.12 -11.92
N VAL A 773 -33.18 -25.80 -12.77
CA VAL A 773 -34.49 -26.35 -12.40
C VAL A 773 -34.36 -27.84 -12.12
N ARG A 774 -34.95 -28.31 -11.03
CA ARG A 774 -34.95 -29.73 -10.64
C ARG A 774 -36.26 -30.15 -9.99
N PHE A 775 -36.56 -31.44 -10.12
CA PHE A 775 -37.59 -32.09 -9.32
C PHE A 775 -36.97 -32.62 -8.03
N ARG A 776 -37.61 -32.36 -6.88
CA ARG A 776 -37.17 -32.87 -5.57
C ARG A 776 -37.49 -34.34 -5.35
N LEU A 777 -38.42 -34.89 -6.13
CA LEU A 777 -38.79 -36.30 -6.10
C LEU A 777 -38.21 -36.99 -7.32
N ALA A 778 -37.66 -38.20 -7.12
CA ALA A 778 -37.19 -39.04 -8.21
C ALA A 778 -38.35 -39.62 -9.05
N THR A 779 -39.49 -39.85 -8.39
CA THR A 779 -40.71 -40.37 -8.99
C THR A 779 -41.92 -39.64 -8.41
N LEU A 780 -42.85 -39.25 -9.27
CA LEU A 780 -44.19 -38.78 -8.90
C LEU A 780 -45.17 -39.94 -9.07
N ASP A 781 -45.50 -40.61 -7.97
CA ASP A 781 -46.46 -41.72 -7.97
C ASP A 781 -47.86 -41.18 -7.72
N VAL A 782 -48.71 -41.24 -8.74
CA VAL A 782 -50.11 -40.79 -8.70
C VAL A 782 -51.05 -41.81 -8.01
N GLY A 783 -50.48 -42.90 -7.49
CA GLY A 783 -51.21 -43.94 -6.79
C GLY A 783 -51.95 -44.88 -7.72
N SER A 784 -52.97 -45.53 -7.17
CA SER A 784 -53.75 -46.56 -7.85
C SER A 784 -55.19 -46.10 -8.04
N ILE A 785 -55.74 -46.30 -9.23
CA ILE A 785 -57.15 -46.02 -9.50
C ILE A 785 -57.75 -47.02 -10.48
N ALA A 786 -59.03 -47.33 -10.30
CA ALA A 786 -59.76 -48.22 -11.19
C ALA A 786 -59.80 -47.69 -12.62
N VAL A 787 -59.58 -48.57 -13.59
CA VAL A 787 -59.68 -48.28 -15.03
C VAL A 787 -61.04 -47.65 -15.35
N GLY A 788 -61.03 -46.54 -16.11
CA GLY A 788 -62.23 -45.77 -16.47
C GLY A 788 -62.55 -44.60 -15.53
N ASN A 789 -61.89 -44.52 -14.37
CA ASN A 789 -61.94 -43.34 -13.48
C ASN A 789 -60.69 -42.47 -13.66
N ALA A 790 -60.75 -41.24 -13.17
CA ALA A 790 -59.62 -40.31 -13.15
C ALA A 790 -59.45 -39.70 -11.76
N THR A 791 -58.20 -39.51 -11.32
CA THR A 791 -57.90 -38.79 -10.08
C THR A 791 -56.75 -37.82 -10.29
N GLY A 792 -56.89 -36.63 -9.70
CA GLY A 792 -55.83 -35.64 -9.64
C GLY A 792 -55.00 -35.85 -8.39
N GLN A 793 -53.68 -35.82 -8.52
CA GLN A 793 -52.76 -35.79 -7.40
C GLN A 793 -51.90 -34.53 -7.44
N VAL A 794 -51.94 -33.77 -6.35
CA VAL A 794 -51.12 -32.57 -6.16
C VAL A 794 -49.81 -32.95 -5.48
N PHE A 795 -48.71 -32.78 -6.19
CA PHE A 795 -47.37 -32.91 -5.65
C PHE A 795 -46.91 -31.52 -5.23
N SER A 796 -46.99 -31.24 -3.93
CA SER A 796 -46.71 -29.90 -3.39
C SER A 796 -45.22 -29.58 -3.38
N GLY A 797 -44.84 -28.43 -3.96
CA GLY A 797 -43.47 -27.90 -3.91
C GLY A 797 -42.40 -28.82 -4.53
N VAL A 798 -42.72 -29.52 -5.62
CA VAL A 798 -41.83 -30.55 -6.18
C VAL A 798 -40.92 -30.08 -7.30
N LEU A 799 -41.27 -29.01 -8.02
CA LEU A 799 -40.44 -28.42 -9.06
C LEU A 799 -39.81 -27.14 -8.52
N CYS A 800 -38.50 -27.12 -8.35
CA CYS A 800 -37.78 -26.04 -7.71
C CYS A 800 -36.73 -25.43 -8.64
N ASN A 801 -36.54 -24.12 -8.53
CA ASN A 801 -35.34 -23.45 -9.04
C ASN A 801 -34.29 -23.42 -7.92
N ASP A 802 -33.36 -24.37 -7.96
CA ASP A 802 -32.26 -24.46 -7.01
C ASP A 802 -31.08 -23.54 -7.41
N GLY A 803 -31.19 -22.78 -8.50
CA GLY A 803 -30.18 -21.84 -8.98
C GLY A 803 -30.38 -20.41 -8.48
N GLU A 804 -29.41 -19.53 -8.76
CA GLU A 804 -29.46 -18.10 -8.39
C GLU A 804 -30.10 -17.21 -9.48
N ILE A 805 -30.43 -17.78 -10.64
CA ILE A 805 -31.01 -17.06 -11.79
C ILE A 805 -32.48 -17.44 -11.97
N PRO A 806 -33.42 -16.48 -12.12
CA PRO A 806 -34.82 -16.78 -12.46
C PRO A 806 -34.96 -17.56 -13.77
N VAL A 807 -35.87 -18.53 -13.82
CA VAL A 807 -36.13 -19.35 -15.00
C VAL A 807 -37.52 -19.04 -15.54
N ILE A 808 -37.65 -18.78 -16.84
CA ILE A 808 -38.98 -18.70 -17.46
C ILE A 808 -39.30 -20.08 -18.02
N ILE A 809 -40.35 -20.74 -17.53
CA ILE A 809 -40.73 -22.07 -18.01
C ILE A 809 -41.26 -21.94 -19.44
N SER A 810 -40.63 -22.61 -20.40
CA SER A 810 -41.03 -22.56 -21.82
C SER A 810 -41.98 -23.70 -22.19
N THR A 811 -41.75 -24.91 -21.66
CA THR A 811 -42.57 -26.10 -21.97
C THR A 811 -42.64 -27.03 -20.78
N MET A 812 -43.80 -27.68 -20.59
CA MET A 812 -43.99 -28.80 -19.69
C MET A 812 -44.75 -29.91 -20.43
N THR A 813 -44.11 -31.06 -20.65
CA THR A 813 -44.68 -32.13 -21.48
C THR A 813 -44.42 -33.52 -20.92
N PHE A 814 -45.37 -34.42 -21.13
CA PHE A 814 -45.18 -35.85 -20.86
C PHE A 814 -44.63 -36.56 -22.10
N SER A 815 -43.70 -37.48 -21.88
CA SER A 815 -43.18 -38.41 -22.89
C SER A 815 -43.07 -39.82 -22.32
N GLY A 816 -43.03 -40.85 -23.18
CA GLY A 816 -42.91 -42.24 -22.76
C GLY A 816 -44.15 -43.09 -23.09
N PRO A 817 -44.13 -44.40 -22.75
CA PRO A 817 -45.07 -45.39 -23.28
C PRO A 817 -46.53 -45.14 -22.87
N ASN A 818 -46.76 -44.51 -21.71
CA ASN A 818 -48.10 -44.23 -21.21
C ASN A 818 -48.40 -42.73 -21.04
N ALA A 819 -47.62 -41.86 -21.70
CA ALA A 819 -47.72 -40.40 -21.54
C ALA A 819 -49.14 -39.86 -21.75
N ALA A 820 -49.90 -40.41 -22.70
CA ALA A 820 -51.27 -39.98 -23.00
C ALA A 820 -52.27 -40.20 -21.84
N GLN A 821 -51.92 -40.98 -20.83
CA GLN A 821 -52.76 -41.25 -19.66
C GLN A 821 -52.48 -40.30 -18.48
N PHE A 822 -51.50 -39.41 -18.62
CA PHE A 822 -51.16 -38.38 -17.66
C PHE A 822 -51.39 -37.00 -18.29
N GLN A 823 -52.05 -36.12 -17.55
CA GLN A 823 -52.31 -34.74 -18.00
C GLN A 823 -51.90 -33.76 -16.91
N LEU A 824 -51.24 -32.67 -17.30
CA LEU A 824 -50.92 -31.57 -16.38
C LEU A 824 -52.19 -30.75 -16.15
N VAL A 825 -52.59 -30.64 -14.89
CA VAL A 825 -53.66 -29.72 -14.48
C VAL A 825 -53.08 -28.33 -14.21
N SER A 826 -51.88 -28.28 -13.62
CA SER A 826 -51.13 -27.04 -13.39
C SER A 826 -50.15 -26.75 -14.54
N ASN A 827 -50.52 -25.91 -15.50
CA ASN A 827 -49.64 -25.50 -16.60
C ASN A 827 -48.92 -24.18 -16.29
N TRP A 828 -47.61 -24.27 -16.03
CA TRP A 828 -46.77 -23.13 -15.64
C TRP A 828 -45.97 -22.51 -16.80
N VAL A 829 -46.34 -22.76 -18.05
CA VAL A 829 -45.65 -22.11 -19.20
C VAL A 829 -45.74 -20.58 -19.12
N ASN A 830 -44.63 -19.91 -19.42
CA ASN A 830 -44.34 -18.48 -19.24
C ASN A 830 -44.23 -18.00 -17.78
N TYR A 831 -44.33 -18.90 -16.80
CA TYR A 831 -44.10 -18.55 -15.40
C TYR A 831 -42.62 -18.27 -15.14
N VAL A 832 -42.33 -17.21 -14.36
CA VAL A 832 -40.97 -16.85 -13.92
C VAL A 832 -40.72 -17.48 -12.55
N LEU A 833 -40.06 -18.63 -12.54
CA LEU A 833 -39.69 -19.34 -11.32
C LEU A 833 -38.44 -18.69 -10.69
N LYS A 834 -38.62 -18.00 -9.56
CA LYS A 834 -37.56 -17.25 -8.88
C LYS A 834 -36.54 -18.17 -8.19
N PRO A 835 -35.31 -17.70 -7.93
CA PRO A 835 -34.32 -18.44 -7.14
C PRO A 835 -34.89 -18.94 -5.80
N GLY A 836 -34.74 -20.22 -5.52
CA GLY A 836 -35.25 -20.89 -4.31
C GLY A 836 -36.76 -21.16 -4.28
N GLU A 837 -37.51 -20.72 -5.30
CA GLU A 837 -38.94 -20.96 -5.38
C GLU A 837 -39.23 -22.39 -5.81
N CYS A 838 -40.20 -23.01 -5.14
CA CYS A 838 -40.73 -24.32 -5.47
C CYS A 838 -42.21 -24.22 -5.78
N ILE A 839 -42.62 -24.76 -6.92
CA ILE A 839 -44.03 -24.80 -7.34
C ILE A 839 -44.58 -26.22 -7.27
N SER A 840 -45.88 -26.30 -7.03
CA SER A 840 -46.63 -27.55 -7.00
C SER A 840 -46.98 -28.00 -8.42
N VAL A 841 -46.94 -29.30 -8.65
CA VAL A 841 -47.35 -29.92 -9.91
C VAL A 841 -48.55 -30.81 -9.63
N GLU A 842 -49.66 -30.54 -10.31
CA GLU A 842 -50.86 -31.36 -10.26
C GLU A 842 -50.97 -32.20 -11.53
N ILE A 843 -51.08 -33.52 -11.34
CA ILE A 843 -51.16 -34.50 -12.41
C ILE A 843 -52.50 -35.22 -12.30
N LEU A 844 -53.26 -35.19 -13.38
CA LEU A 844 -54.44 -36.01 -13.57
C LEU A 844 -54.01 -37.35 -14.18
N PHE A 845 -54.40 -38.46 -13.57
CA PHE A 845 -54.15 -39.80 -14.08
C PHE A 845 -55.46 -40.51 -14.43
N SER A 846 -55.54 -40.99 -15.68
CA SER A 846 -56.71 -41.64 -16.26
C SER A 846 -56.30 -42.95 -16.94
N PRO A 847 -56.16 -44.06 -16.20
CA PRO A 847 -55.69 -45.32 -16.77
C PRO A 847 -56.72 -45.92 -17.73
N ALA A 848 -56.25 -46.28 -18.93
CA ALA A 848 -57.06 -46.92 -19.96
C ALA A 848 -57.05 -48.45 -19.89
N PHE A 849 -56.11 -49.04 -19.13
CA PHE A 849 -55.97 -50.48 -18.96
C PHE A 849 -55.35 -50.81 -17.58
N GLU A 850 -55.36 -52.08 -17.20
CA GLU A 850 -54.87 -52.55 -15.89
C GLU A 850 -53.34 -52.64 -15.85
N GLY A 851 -52.76 -52.43 -14.67
CA GLY A 851 -51.33 -52.59 -14.41
C GLY A 851 -50.55 -51.27 -14.34
N ARG A 852 -49.22 -51.37 -14.43
CA ARG A 852 -48.30 -50.24 -14.17
C ARG A 852 -48.18 -49.34 -15.39
N HIS A 853 -48.34 -48.04 -15.15
CA HIS A 853 -48.18 -46.98 -16.14
C HIS A 853 -46.96 -46.15 -15.82
N THR A 854 -46.20 -45.78 -16.84
CA THR A 854 -44.99 -44.97 -16.70
C THR A 854 -44.93 -43.88 -17.77
N ALA A 855 -44.53 -42.69 -17.34
CA ALA A 855 -44.21 -41.56 -18.20
C ALA A 855 -43.04 -40.78 -17.61
N THR A 856 -42.50 -39.84 -18.38
CA THR A 856 -41.53 -38.86 -17.93
C THR A 856 -42.09 -37.48 -18.16
N LEU A 857 -42.20 -36.69 -17.10
CA LEU A 857 -42.53 -35.27 -17.20
C LEU A 857 -41.23 -34.50 -17.42
N THR A 858 -41.16 -33.75 -18.53
CA THR A 858 -40.03 -32.89 -18.88
C THR A 858 -40.44 -31.44 -18.80
N VAL A 859 -39.68 -30.64 -18.06
CA VAL A 859 -39.85 -29.20 -17.92
C VAL A 859 -38.63 -28.50 -18.48
N THR A 860 -38.83 -27.67 -19.50
CA THR A 860 -37.78 -26.90 -20.14
C THR A 860 -38.00 -25.43 -19.83
N GLY A 861 -36.93 -24.73 -19.46
CA GLY A 861 -36.93 -23.28 -19.29
C GLY A 861 -36.44 -22.54 -20.55
N ASN A 862 -36.45 -21.21 -20.50
CA ASN A 862 -35.88 -20.32 -21.52
C ASN A 862 -34.40 -20.58 -21.82
N CYS A 863 -33.68 -21.25 -20.91
CA CYS A 863 -32.33 -21.75 -21.10
C CYS A 863 -31.90 -22.70 -19.96
N GLY A 864 -30.93 -23.59 -20.25
CA GLY A 864 -30.45 -24.62 -19.32
C GLY A 864 -30.85 -26.03 -19.74
N SER A 865 -30.42 -27.04 -18.98
CA SER A 865 -30.81 -28.43 -19.21
C SER A 865 -32.26 -28.65 -18.74
N PRO A 866 -33.07 -29.44 -19.47
CA PRO A 866 -34.43 -29.74 -19.06
C PRO A 866 -34.45 -30.53 -17.74
N ALA A 867 -35.39 -30.21 -16.86
CA ALA A 867 -35.67 -30.97 -15.65
C ALA A 867 -36.62 -32.11 -15.99
N THR A 868 -36.28 -33.34 -15.59
CA THR A 868 -37.10 -34.52 -15.87
C THR A 868 -37.44 -35.28 -14.59
N VAL A 869 -38.65 -35.83 -14.51
CA VAL A 869 -39.06 -36.73 -13.42
C VAL A 869 -39.88 -37.89 -13.96
N ALA A 870 -39.67 -39.08 -13.39
CA ALA A 870 -40.49 -40.24 -13.70
C ALA A 870 -41.88 -40.07 -13.06
N VAL A 871 -42.94 -40.43 -13.78
CA VAL A 871 -44.31 -40.41 -13.28
C VAL A 871 -44.87 -41.82 -13.42
N THR A 872 -45.44 -42.33 -12.32
CA THR A 872 -45.98 -43.69 -12.27
C THR A 872 -47.40 -43.69 -11.73
N GLY A 873 -48.18 -44.68 -12.13
CA GLY A 873 -49.50 -44.97 -11.56
C GLY A 873 -49.90 -46.41 -11.83
N ILE A 874 -50.89 -46.91 -11.10
CA ILE A 874 -51.41 -48.27 -11.28
C ILE A 874 -52.89 -48.20 -11.67
N GLY A 875 -53.24 -48.78 -12.81
CA GLY A 875 -54.62 -49.05 -13.19
C GLY A 875 -55.11 -50.30 -12.48
N LEU A 876 -56.10 -50.17 -11.60
CA LEU A 876 -56.75 -51.30 -10.92
C LEU A 876 -57.92 -51.83 -11.75
N PRO A 877 -58.32 -53.10 -11.56
CA PRO A 877 -59.56 -53.61 -12.15
C PRO A 877 -60.77 -52.74 -11.77
N PRO A 878 -61.79 -52.63 -12.64
CA PRO A 878 -63.02 -51.89 -12.33
C PRO A 878 -63.78 -52.52 -11.14
N CYS A 879 -64.43 -51.71 -10.30
CA CYS A 879 -65.14 -52.18 -9.09
C CYS A 879 -66.30 -53.14 -9.42
N ARG A 880 -66.37 -54.32 -8.76
CA ARG A 880 -67.44 -55.33 -8.92
C ARG A 880 -68.08 -55.68 -7.57
N TYR A 881 -69.41 -55.68 -7.48
CA TYR A 881 -70.16 -56.04 -6.26
C TYR A 881 -71.57 -56.58 -6.54
N THR A 882 -72.11 -57.37 -5.61
CA THR A 882 -73.48 -57.94 -5.66
C THR A 882 -74.26 -57.57 -4.39
N LEU A 883 -75.57 -57.34 -4.52
CA LEU A 883 -76.49 -57.06 -3.41
C LEU A 883 -77.40 -58.26 -3.12
N THR A 884 -77.60 -58.59 -1.85
CA THR A 884 -78.42 -59.73 -1.40
C THR A 884 -79.65 -59.29 -0.61
N THR A 885 -80.80 -59.95 -0.82
CA THR A 885 -82.08 -59.60 -0.18
C THR A 885 -82.22 -60.23 1.22
N PRO A 886 -82.64 -59.47 2.25
CA PRO A 886 -82.86 -60.02 3.60
C PRO A 886 -84.19 -60.79 3.73
N PRO A 887 -84.33 -61.72 4.71
CA PRO A 887 -85.56 -62.48 4.93
C PRO A 887 -86.72 -61.63 5.47
N THR A 888 -87.95 -61.96 5.07
CA THR A 888 -89.20 -61.23 5.36
C THR A 888 -89.67 -61.40 6.82
N LEU A 889 -90.13 -60.32 7.46
CA LEU A 889 -90.63 -60.28 8.86
C LEU A 889 -92.16 -60.31 8.94
N ILE A 890 -92.72 -61.16 9.80
CA ILE A 890 -94.11 -61.06 10.29
C ILE A 890 -94.07 -61.16 11.82
N THR A 891 -94.55 -60.14 12.55
CA THR A 891 -94.67 -60.13 14.02
C THR A 891 -95.92 -59.36 14.47
N SER A 892 -96.49 -59.71 15.64
CA SER A 892 -97.59 -59.00 16.28
C SER A 892 -97.15 -57.68 16.93
N VAL A 893 -98.09 -56.73 17.06
CA VAL A 893 -97.86 -55.38 17.59
C VAL A 893 -97.46 -55.44 19.07
N GLY A 894 -96.35 -54.77 19.44
CA GLY A 894 -95.91 -54.58 20.83
C GLY A 894 -94.71 -55.40 21.31
N LEU A 895 -94.09 -56.23 20.45
CA LEU A 895 -92.87 -56.98 20.77
C LEU A 895 -91.69 -56.56 19.87
N SER A 896 -90.51 -56.39 20.46
CA SER A 896 -89.25 -56.18 19.73
C SER A 896 -88.67 -57.51 19.22
N LYS A 897 -88.26 -57.59 17.94
CA LYS A 897 -87.57 -58.76 17.37
C LYS A 897 -86.28 -58.34 16.68
N GLN A 898 -85.19 -59.07 16.95
CA GLN A 898 -83.91 -58.89 16.27
C GLN A 898 -83.74 -59.96 15.18
N ILE A 899 -83.21 -59.56 14.02
CA ILE A 899 -82.78 -60.46 12.93
C ILE A 899 -81.34 -60.12 12.58
N GLN A 900 -80.55 -61.15 12.36
CA GLN A 900 -79.19 -61.04 11.84
C GLN A 900 -79.21 -61.41 10.34
N ALA A 901 -78.95 -60.43 9.47
CA ALA A 901 -78.68 -60.68 8.06
C ALA A 901 -77.18 -60.99 7.90
N LEU A 902 -76.85 -62.15 7.31
CA LEU A 902 -75.47 -62.61 7.21
C LEU A 902 -74.64 -61.88 6.15
N CYS A 903 -75.26 -61.35 5.09
CA CYS A 903 -74.58 -60.64 4.01
C CYS A 903 -75.56 -59.73 3.26
N LEU A 904 -75.26 -58.43 3.13
CA LEU A 904 -76.13 -57.44 2.46
C LEU A 904 -75.50 -56.89 1.17
N VAL A 905 -74.19 -56.62 1.23
CA VAL A 905 -73.34 -56.27 0.09
C VAL A 905 -72.20 -57.26 0.08
N ARG A 906 -71.95 -57.90 -1.07
CA ARG A 906 -70.78 -58.76 -1.25
C ARG A 906 -69.80 -58.07 -2.18
N ASN A 907 -68.54 -58.01 -1.76
CA ASN A 907 -67.47 -57.56 -2.63
C ASN A 907 -67.03 -58.71 -3.54
N ASP A 908 -67.33 -58.61 -4.84
CA ASP A 908 -66.88 -59.58 -5.86
C ASP A 908 -65.60 -59.11 -6.56
N GLY A 909 -65.07 -57.96 -6.14
CA GLY A 909 -63.80 -57.41 -6.60
C GLY A 909 -62.60 -58.02 -5.85
N PRO A 910 -61.41 -57.96 -6.46
CA PRO A 910 -60.18 -58.49 -5.87
C PRO A 910 -59.56 -57.58 -4.79
N GLU A 911 -60.05 -56.34 -4.63
CA GLU A 911 -59.57 -55.36 -3.65
C GLU A 911 -60.69 -54.94 -2.69
N PRO A 912 -60.39 -54.46 -1.46
CA PRO A 912 -61.42 -54.05 -0.50
C PRO A 912 -62.37 -52.97 -1.06
N LEU A 913 -63.67 -53.26 -1.06
CA LEU A 913 -64.71 -52.34 -1.47
C LEU A 913 -65.09 -51.44 -0.30
N SER A 914 -64.86 -50.14 -0.43
CA SER A 914 -65.24 -49.16 0.59
C SER A 914 -66.32 -48.21 0.10
N GLY A 915 -67.23 -47.83 0.99
CA GLY A 915 -68.33 -46.92 0.68
C GLY A 915 -69.10 -46.52 1.93
N THR A 916 -70.29 -45.97 1.74
CA THR A 916 -71.19 -45.58 2.84
C THR A 916 -72.59 -46.15 2.63
N ILE A 917 -73.21 -46.65 3.72
CA ILE A 917 -74.60 -47.13 3.74
C ILE A 917 -75.45 -46.19 4.59
N LYS A 918 -76.69 -45.96 4.16
CA LYS A 918 -77.68 -45.15 4.87
C LYS A 918 -79.05 -45.84 4.86
N LEU A 919 -79.79 -45.78 5.97
CA LEU A 919 -81.20 -46.17 6.02
C LEU A 919 -82.07 -45.07 5.41
N LEU A 920 -82.97 -45.44 4.52
CA LEU A 920 -83.94 -44.53 3.90
C LEU A 920 -85.34 -44.84 4.44
N ASN A 921 -86.17 -43.82 4.64
CA ASN A 921 -87.60 -43.93 5.01
C ASN A 921 -87.91 -44.64 6.36
N ASN A 922 -87.30 -44.20 7.47
CA ASN A 922 -87.54 -44.72 8.84
C ASN A 922 -88.01 -43.61 9.83
N PRO A 923 -89.21 -43.04 9.65
CA PRO A 923 -89.61 -41.79 10.33
C PRO A 923 -89.88 -41.91 11.84
N THR A 924 -90.10 -43.11 12.37
CA THR A 924 -90.39 -43.35 13.80
C THR A 924 -89.22 -43.97 14.57
N ASN A 925 -88.02 -44.07 13.97
CA ASN A 925 -86.88 -44.83 14.50
C ASN A 925 -87.25 -46.27 14.91
N ALA A 926 -88.26 -46.85 14.24
CA ALA A 926 -88.73 -48.20 14.51
C ALA A 926 -87.72 -49.28 14.08
N PHE A 927 -86.78 -48.93 13.19
CA PHE A 927 -85.68 -49.80 12.78
C PHE A 927 -84.34 -49.20 13.20
N THR A 928 -83.48 -50.03 13.77
CA THR A 928 -82.06 -49.72 13.98
C THR A 928 -81.24 -50.88 13.45
N MET A 929 -80.21 -50.59 12.66
CA MET A 929 -79.31 -51.62 12.15
C MET A 929 -77.91 -51.37 12.68
N THR A 930 -77.36 -52.31 13.43
CA THR A 930 -75.96 -52.26 13.83
C THR A 930 -75.13 -53.09 12.86
N ILE A 931 -74.12 -52.48 12.24
CA ILE A 931 -73.14 -53.19 11.42
C ILE A 931 -72.09 -53.78 12.38
N PRO A 932 -72.06 -55.10 12.62
CA PRO A 932 -71.22 -55.66 13.67
C PRO A 932 -69.73 -55.41 13.43
N ALA A 933 -69.30 -55.40 12.17
CA ALA A 933 -67.90 -55.21 11.78
C ALA A 933 -67.35 -53.81 12.11
N THR A 934 -68.19 -52.77 12.13
CA THR A 934 -67.76 -51.40 12.42
C THR A 934 -68.28 -50.89 13.76
N GLY A 935 -69.20 -51.62 14.40
CA GLY A 935 -69.92 -51.18 15.60
C GLY A 935 -70.86 -49.99 15.36
N CYS A 936 -71.04 -49.57 14.10
CA CYS A 936 -71.83 -48.42 13.73
C CYS A 936 -73.32 -48.78 13.70
N THR A 937 -74.15 -48.09 14.48
CA THR A 937 -75.61 -48.24 14.47
C THR A 937 -76.24 -47.17 13.60
N LEU A 938 -76.91 -47.62 12.54
CA LEU A 938 -77.70 -46.80 11.63
C LEU A 938 -79.09 -46.54 12.20
N ASP A 939 -79.49 -45.26 12.21
CA ASP A 939 -80.84 -44.76 12.43
C ASP A 939 -81.31 -43.88 11.24
N ALA A 940 -82.39 -43.12 11.40
CA ALA A 940 -82.94 -42.27 10.34
C ALA A 940 -82.00 -41.15 9.85
N THR A 941 -80.94 -40.83 10.59
CA THR A 941 -80.04 -39.69 10.34
C THR A 941 -78.57 -40.07 10.12
N THR A 942 -78.17 -41.28 10.52
CA THR A 942 -76.77 -41.72 10.44
C THR A 942 -76.42 -42.34 9.09
N VAL A 943 -75.19 -42.07 8.64
CA VAL A 943 -74.55 -42.72 7.48
C VAL A 943 -73.32 -43.46 8.01
N CYS A 944 -73.26 -44.77 7.80
CA CYS A 944 -72.14 -45.58 8.27
C CYS A 944 -71.21 -45.93 7.11
N PRO A 945 -69.90 -45.68 7.24
CA PRO A 945 -68.93 -46.21 6.30
C PRO A 945 -68.82 -47.73 6.45
N PHE A 946 -68.46 -48.38 5.36
CA PHE A 946 -68.12 -49.79 5.35
C PHE A 946 -66.88 -50.02 4.48
N THR A 947 -66.14 -51.08 4.82
CA THR A 947 -65.09 -51.65 3.98
C THR A 947 -65.28 -53.16 4.00
N ILE A 948 -65.46 -53.77 2.84
CA ILE A 948 -65.67 -55.21 2.68
C ILE A 948 -64.46 -55.78 1.96
N ALA A 949 -63.76 -56.72 2.61
CA ALA A 949 -62.62 -57.40 2.00
C ALA A 949 -63.03 -58.23 0.76
N PRO A 950 -62.08 -58.57 -0.13
CA PRO A 950 -62.37 -59.33 -1.35
C PRO A 950 -63.13 -60.64 -1.06
N ASN A 951 -64.15 -60.93 -1.86
CA ASN A 951 -65.04 -62.11 -1.74
C ASN A 951 -65.81 -62.24 -0.42
N GLN A 952 -65.79 -61.22 0.43
CA GLN A 952 -66.48 -61.21 1.71
C GLN A 952 -67.77 -60.38 1.69
N CYS A 953 -68.47 -60.51 2.81
CA CYS A 953 -69.51 -59.62 3.32
C CYS A 953 -69.02 -59.14 4.70
#